data_AF-V6DGL0-F1
#
_entry.id   AF-V6DGL0-F1
#
_cell.length_a   1.000
_cell.length_b   1.000
_cell.length_c   1.000
_cell.angle_alpha   90.00
_cell.angle_beta   90.00
_cell.angle_gamma   90.00
#
_symmetry.space_group_name_H-M   'P 1'
#
loop_
_entity.id
_entity.type
_entity.pdbx_description
1 polymer ?
#
loop_
_entity_poly.entity_id
_entity_poly.type
_entity_poly.pdbx_seq_one_letter_code
_entity_poly.pdbx_strand_id
1 'polypeptide(L)'
;MRKKIFIILFILNFIANSDINAQSLIVSNLNNQNQSFNFNIGPHAIFIPGQRFFVGSQEAIEGNIFAVSANISSNIFFKPLTPEKVTFNNALDIDNPLYGAAISHITMAGYFPIVIKKNDSKVYAINDGIASNISVFSTDPVYNSQDKITPEIVSIMTDLPQQLEAPESLYSNRNIFIATSKEDQENKSGLSFDGIALAQLRVYKEVNNNRESTYFRFVQLDAQTGTEGNKPVSISKDSEVIKINSALKKISRSVDLHFDNNLNRLYIALKTQAGDNDNDGVKAIVLAGLSGNKIRFQSILPDTALLTSSSKIIASKGANIKLKMHKVRTMFTRTYLNYLIVVGGTGNNSKQKVFALPLVNNTGSEHHGCLANINAKAINVFTSGLPHRFLARTFLEEAKNPEDLYDENDIRAKVGGNQTLPGDITNIQVSGDTVFVSVQTDQNNKKSGIFYSQALFEESGKITGWTNWQRAALMPENINGFEFNPITGNFWSIPVNKDNNQINKVFRTEWTQGQTDLEKLISQQFLQEHGGVQNLVDIPFNNQGLDTTVGNRFSFLILTGLNKVGLIQSSKDIDDILTPTLNSIEKVFISTDGTLNDFNKKVSSIFISGGDLECIENINSAAIISDNNFGWLVVGGSKGLAILTKKNGAGWNANQGLSKDFSGLDSEMYFIKIGNYENIRKLIASKNKLYILTDTKIDRVELDAHNISYTIDSGVLNSITLAQSFKNTLDNVEIFSDLIISEPIALLGTSNGFFRSGNNVDISKATSDTLVNWTLIKMPESVGTIYGNGPATRFFPITATGQATDIFNNGNIYLLNSYSGYEQAQIYRYALSSTNNTVTDNSVLLFQDIFIKGKPTFFVNLEDYRNYIYTDGAVISASRSAFMDENPKLFLLPHGLRSGQRFGARNLVSLNLDLNNFKSIGQLNRISAGAYIVYGDFGIRINQ
;
A
#
# COMPACT_ATOMS: atom_id res chain seq x y z
N MET A 1 -31.62 20.34 45.48
CA MET A 1 -30.31 19.81 45.93
C MET A 1 -29.94 18.41 45.39
N ARG A 2 -30.85 17.65 44.74
CA ARG A 2 -30.54 16.35 44.10
C ARG A 2 -30.04 16.41 42.63
N LYS A 3 -29.96 17.59 42.00
CA LYS A 3 -29.44 17.76 40.61
C LYS A 3 -27.92 18.03 40.51
N LYS A 4 -27.21 18.24 41.63
CA LYS A 4 -25.76 18.53 41.63
C LYS A 4 -24.87 17.32 41.95
N ILE A 5 -25.45 16.18 42.35
CA ILE A 5 -24.68 14.95 42.67
C ILE A 5 -24.50 14.05 41.43
N PHE A 6 -25.33 14.21 40.38
CA PHE A 6 -25.20 13.43 39.14
C PHE A 6 -24.06 13.91 38.22
N ILE A 7 -23.58 15.15 38.39
CA ILE A 7 -22.50 15.73 37.56
C ILE A 7 -21.11 15.43 38.16
N ILE A 8 -21.01 15.19 39.46
CA ILE A 8 -19.72 14.94 40.13
C ILE A 8 -19.29 13.46 40.01
N LEU A 9 -20.23 12.53 39.83
CA LEU A 9 -19.91 11.12 39.58
C LEU A 9 -19.51 10.81 38.12
N PHE A 10 -19.71 11.74 37.18
CA PHE A 10 -19.33 11.56 35.77
C PHE A 10 -17.91 12.03 35.45
N ILE A 11 -17.32 12.88 36.29
CA ILE A 11 -15.96 13.43 36.10
C ILE A 11 -14.87 12.54 36.73
N LEU A 12 -15.24 11.63 37.64
CA LEU A 12 -14.27 10.82 38.40
C LEU A 12 -13.92 9.45 37.78
N ASN A 13 -14.45 9.10 36.59
CA ASN A 13 -14.08 7.87 35.88
C ASN A 13 -13.01 8.06 34.78
N PHE A 14 -12.39 9.24 34.67
CA PHE A 14 -11.35 9.53 33.68
C PHE A 14 -9.91 9.41 34.20
N ILE A 15 -9.68 8.62 35.25
CA ILE A 15 -8.32 8.28 35.72
C ILE A 15 -8.18 6.77 35.84
N ALA A 16 -8.26 6.11 34.69
CA ALA A 16 -7.53 4.89 34.45
C ALA A 16 -6.79 5.11 33.13
N ASN A 17 -5.50 5.42 33.20
CA ASN A 17 -4.60 5.25 32.07
C ASN A 17 -4.54 3.74 31.79
N SER A 18 -5.52 3.21 31.07
CA SER A 18 -5.28 2.01 30.27
C SER A 18 -4.40 2.47 29.11
N ASP A 19 -3.20 1.92 28.97
CA ASP A 19 -2.41 2.11 27.77
C ASP A 19 -3.24 1.63 26.57
N ILE A 20 -3.83 2.60 25.84
CA ILE A 20 -4.67 2.38 24.67
C ILE A 20 -3.74 2.06 23.51
N ASN A 21 -3.14 0.87 23.53
CA ASN A 21 -2.38 0.41 22.38
C ASN A 21 -3.37 0.13 21.26
N ALA A 22 -3.14 0.83 20.16
CA ALA A 22 -3.88 0.74 18.91
C ALA A 22 -3.93 -0.67 18.33
N GLN A 23 -3.11 -1.59 18.83
CA GLN A 23 -2.76 -2.87 18.24
C GLN A 23 -2.84 -4.00 19.25
N SER A 24 -3.10 -5.21 18.75
CA SER A 24 -3.01 -6.42 19.54
C SER A 24 -1.56 -6.86 19.68
N LEU A 25 -1.01 -6.76 20.91
CA LEU A 25 0.27 -7.37 21.26
C LEU A 25 0.11 -8.90 21.20
N ILE A 26 0.95 -9.54 20.40
CA ILE A 26 0.96 -11.00 20.28
C ILE A 26 1.91 -11.58 21.34
N VAL A 27 1.40 -12.27 22.35
CA VAL A 27 2.20 -12.76 23.50
C VAL A 27 2.75 -14.17 23.27
N SER A 28 3.91 -14.53 23.85
CA SER A 28 4.40 -15.93 23.80
C SER A 28 3.85 -16.81 24.93
N ASN A 29 3.48 -16.23 26.07
CA ASN A 29 2.92 -16.92 27.24
C ASN A 29 1.82 -16.08 27.87
N LEU A 30 0.67 -16.67 28.19
CA LEU A 30 -0.50 -16.00 28.78
C LEU A 30 -0.20 -15.29 30.11
N ASN A 31 0.91 -15.63 30.79
CA ASN A 31 1.29 -15.09 32.09
C ASN A 31 2.09 -13.77 32.04
N ASN A 32 2.62 -13.35 30.87
CA ASN A 32 3.30 -12.06 30.71
C ASN A 32 2.63 -11.27 29.59
N GLN A 33 1.90 -10.23 29.96
CA GLN A 33 1.03 -9.47 29.05
C GLN A 33 1.69 -8.22 28.46
N ASN A 34 2.96 -7.93 28.78
CA ASN A 34 3.60 -6.66 28.42
C ASN A 34 4.66 -6.76 27.30
N GLN A 35 5.04 -7.98 26.90
CA GLN A 35 5.99 -8.21 25.80
C GLN A 35 5.69 -9.52 25.07
N SER A 36 6.14 -9.64 23.82
CA SER A 36 5.98 -10.89 23.06
C SER A 36 6.98 -11.94 23.52
N PHE A 37 8.24 -11.56 23.72
CA PHE A 37 9.32 -12.47 24.13
C PHE A 37 10.21 -11.81 25.19
N ASN A 38 10.96 -12.62 25.93
CA ASN A 38 12.01 -12.16 26.85
C ASN A 38 13.38 -12.04 26.17
N PHE A 39 13.39 -12.01 24.83
CA PHE A 39 14.58 -11.99 24.00
C PHE A 39 14.36 -11.13 22.76
N ASN A 40 15.45 -10.74 22.11
CA ASN A 40 15.34 -10.00 20.85
C ASN A 40 14.93 -10.92 19.69
N ILE A 41 13.94 -10.47 18.93
CA ILE A 41 13.42 -11.09 17.72
C ILE A 41 14.43 -10.84 16.60
N GLY A 42 14.82 -11.91 15.91
CA GLY A 42 15.70 -11.88 14.76
C GLY A 42 14.92 -11.91 13.44
N PRO A 43 15.14 -12.91 12.57
CA PRO A 43 14.45 -13.01 11.28
C PRO A 43 12.98 -13.36 11.43
N HIS A 44 12.19 -12.98 10.42
CA HIS A 44 10.75 -13.21 10.37
C HIS A 44 10.28 -13.48 8.93
N ALA A 45 9.11 -14.11 8.78
CA ALA A 45 8.48 -14.38 7.49
C ALA A 45 6.97 -14.57 7.64
N ILE A 46 6.21 -14.33 6.56
CA ILE A 46 4.78 -14.65 6.48
C ILE A 46 4.51 -15.77 5.46
N PHE A 47 3.51 -16.60 5.78
CA PHE A 47 2.85 -17.49 4.83
C PHE A 47 1.42 -17.01 4.61
N ILE A 48 1.20 -16.28 3.51
CA ILE A 48 -0.08 -15.61 3.20
C ILE A 48 -1.25 -16.60 3.07
N PRO A 49 -1.16 -17.71 2.31
CA PRO A 49 -2.29 -18.63 2.15
C PRO A 49 -2.80 -19.22 3.47
N GLY A 50 -1.88 -19.47 4.42
CA GLY A 50 -2.22 -19.95 5.76
C GLY A 50 -2.41 -18.85 6.80
N GLN A 51 -2.21 -17.58 6.42
CA GLN A 51 -2.20 -16.41 7.31
C GLN A 51 -1.36 -16.62 8.58
N ARG A 52 -0.17 -17.19 8.41
CA ARG A 52 0.76 -17.49 9.51
C ARG A 52 1.96 -16.58 9.47
N PHE A 53 2.33 -16.04 10.62
CA PHE A 53 3.52 -15.20 10.82
C PHE A 53 4.54 -15.97 11.67
N PHE A 54 5.79 -15.99 11.24
CA PHE A 54 6.88 -16.72 11.89
C PHE A 54 7.98 -15.75 12.33
N VAL A 55 8.55 -16.03 13.50
CA VAL A 55 9.69 -15.28 14.06
C VAL A 55 10.73 -16.23 14.63
N GLY A 56 11.99 -15.82 14.55
CA GLY A 56 13.14 -16.51 15.16
C GLY A 56 13.78 -15.68 16.27
N SER A 57 14.42 -16.35 17.23
CA SER A 57 15.24 -15.68 18.26
C SER A 57 16.53 -15.13 17.65
N GLN A 58 16.91 -13.89 17.96
CA GLN A 58 18.18 -13.29 17.53
C GLN A 58 19.39 -13.87 18.29
N GLU A 59 19.15 -14.38 19.49
CA GLU A 59 20.16 -14.85 20.44
C GLU A 59 19.88 -16.26 20.94
N ALA A 60 20.94 -16.96 21.35
CA ALA A 60 20.84 -18.31 21.86
C ALA A 60 20.53 -18.23 23.35
N ILE A 61 19.49 -18.93 23.78
CA ILE A 61 18.95 -18.85 25.15
C ILE A 61 18.67 -20.26 25.61
N GLU A 62 19.36 -20.68 26.66
CA GLU A 62 19.16 -21.98 27.27
C GLU A 62 17.70 -22.17 27.69
N GLY A 63 17.13 -23.33 27.39
CA GLY A 63 15.76 -23.66 27.74
C GLY A 63 14.68 -23.03 26.84
N ASN A 64 15.04 -22.18 25.88
CA ASN A 64 14.06 -21.43 25.08
C ASN A 64 13.37 -22.32 24.02
N ILE A 65 12.10 -22.62 24.25
CA ILE A 65 11.23 -23.36 23.31
C ILE A 65 10.70 -22.52 22.14
N PHE A 66 10.90 -21.20 22.17
CA PHE A 66 10.44 -20.21 21.19
C PHE A 66 11.55 -19.75 20.23
N ALA A 67 12.67 -20.49 20.13
CA ALA A 67 13.73 -20.20 19.18
C ALA A 67 13.19 -20.03 17.75
N VAL A 68 12.18 -20.82 17.36
CA VAL A 68 11.25 -20.50 16.27
C VAL A 68 9.82 -20.54 16.78
N SER A 69 9.01 -19.56 16.37
CA SER A 69 7.64 -19.39 16.84
C SER A 69 6.69 -19.01 15.71
N ALA A 70 5.42 -19.38 15.82
CA ALA A 70 4.40 -19.04 14.83
C ALA A 70 3.14 -18.42 15.47
N ASN A 71 2.59 -17.40 14.82
CA ASN A 71 1.28 -16.83 15.13
C ASN A 71 0.33 -17.10 13.95
N ILE A 72 -0.88 -17.57 14.25
CA ILE A 72 -1.98 -17.67 13.29
C ILE A 72 -2.77 -16.36 13.40
N SER A 73 -3.19 -15.79 12.27
CA SER A 73 -3.89 -14.49 12.20
C SER A 73 -5.15 -14.36 13.05
N SER A 74 -5.76 -15.47 13.49
CA SER A 74 -6.93 -15.45 14.39
C SER A 74 -6.56 -15.35 15.88
N ASN A 75 -5.31 -15.63 16.25
CA ASN A 75 -4.89 -15.79 17.64
C ASN A 75 -4.01 -14.63 18.09
N ILE A 76 -4.04 -14.31 19.39
CA ILE A 76 -3.20 -13.28 20.03
C ILE A 76 -1.96 -13.85 20.73
N PHE A 77 -1.58 -15.10 20.42
CA PHE A 77 -0.41 -15.74 21.02
C PHE A 77 0.47 -16.46 19.98
N PHE A 78 1.74 -16.65 20.34
CA PHE A 78 2.69 -17.46 19.60
C PHE A 78 2.65 -18.92 20.06
N LYS A 79 2.64 -19.86 19.10
CA LYS A 79 2.90 -21.28 19.30
C LYS A 79 4.42 -21.51 19.23
N PRO A 80 5.04 -22.13 20.24
CA PRO A 80 6.45 -22.53 20.16
C PRO A 80 6.62 -23.66 19.15
N LEU A 81 7.66 -23.59 18.31
CA LEU A 81 7.96 -24.60 17.29
C LEU A 81 9.27 -25.34 17.54
N THR A 82 9.93 -25.09 18.68
CA THR A 82 11.24 -25.69 18.99
C THR A 82 11.28 -26.28 20.40
N PRO A 83 10.44 -27.29 20.72
CA PRO A 83 10.53 -28.00 21.99
C PRO A 83 11.85 -28.77 22.09
N GLU A 84 12.22 -29.21 23.30
CA GLU A 84 13.45 -29.95 23.58
C GLU A 84 13.57 -31.24 22.75
N LYS A 85 12.45 -31.96 22.58
CA LYS A 85 12.36 -33.21 21.82
C LYS A 85 11.47 -33.08 20.61
N VAL A 86 11.91 -33.61 19.47
CA VAL A 86 11.19 -33.60 18.19
C VAL A 86 11.35 -34.91 17.43
N THR A 87 10.54 -35.10 16.41
CA THR A 87 10.86 -36.08 15.36
C THR A 87 11.93 -35.48 14.45
N PHE A 88 13.19 -35.90 14.58
CA PHE A 88 14.30 -35.38 13.79
C PHE A 88 14.67 -36.33 12.65
N ASN A 89 14.60 -35.89 11.40
CA ASN A 89 14.88 -36.71 10.21
C ASN A 89 14.17 -38.07 10.23
N ASN A 90 12.88 -38.06 10.63
CA ASN A 90 12.00 -39.24 10.78
C ASN A 90 12.35 -40.18 11.96
N ALA A 91 13.34 -39.85 12.79
CA ALA A 91 13.59 -40.53 14.07
C ALA A 91 12.83 -39.82 15.20
N LEU A 92 12.13 -40.59 16.04
CA LEU A 92 11.30 -40.06 17.13
C LEU A 92 12.16 -39.70 18.37
N ASP A 93 11.68 -38.73 19.16
CA ASP A 93 12.21 -38.37 20.48
C ASP A 93 13.71 -37.98 20.50
N ILE A 94 14.13 -37.27 19.47
CA ILE A 94 15.50 -36.79 19.31
C ILE A 94 15.60 -35.35 19.81
N ASP A 95 16.76 -35.01 20.40
CA ASP A 95 17.07 -33.63 20.80
C ASP A 95 16.94 -32.69 19.61
N ASN A 96 16.17 -31.62 19.81
CA ASN A 96 15.94 -30.64 18.77
C ASN A 96 17.17 -29.73 18.63
N PRO A 97 17.86 -29.72 17.48
CA PRO A 97 19.06 -28.88 17.28
C PRO A 97 18.76 -27.38 17.32
N LEU A 98 17.50 -27.00 17.18
CA LEU A 98 17.01 -25.62 17.24
C LEU A 98 16.53 -25.22 18.64
N TYR A 99 16.43 -26.14 19.60
CA TYR A 99 16.06 -25.80 20.96
C TYR A 99 17.09 -24.84 21.56
N GLY A 100 16.61 -23.71 22.09
CA GLY A 100 17.47 -22.65 22.62
C GLY A 100 18.37 -21.93 21.61
N ALA A 101 18.19 -22.16 20.31
CA ALA A 101 19.08 -21.64 19.29
C ALA A 101 18.81 -20.17 18.91
N ALA A 102 19.87 -19.47 18.50
CA ALA A 102 19.75 -18.25 17.70
C ALA A 102 19.47 -18.61 16.23
N ILE A 103 18.58 -17.88 15.58
CA ILE A 103 18.19 -18.06 14.18
C ILE A 103 18.68 -16.87 13.37
N SER A 104 19.36 -17.12 12.26
CA SER A 104 19.89 -16.07 11.39
C SER A 104 19.01 -15.77 10.18
N HIS A 105 18.29 -16.78 9.68
CA HIS A 105 17.41 -16.64 8.52
C HIS A 105 16.13 -17.47 8.68
N ILE A 106 15.02 -16.96 8.15
CA ILE A 106 13.74 -17.66 8.01
C ILE A 106 13.18 -17.36 6.62
N THR A 107 12.65 -18.38 5.95
CA THR A 107 11.81 -18.26 4.75
C THR A 107 10.75 -19.37 4.76
N MET A 108 9.89 -19.46 3.75
CA MET A 108 8.78 -20.41 3.71
C MET A 108 8.86 -21.35 2.52
N ALA A 109 8.75 -22.66 2.74
CA ALA A 109 8.55 -23.65 1.68
C ALA A 109 7.18 -24.33 1.90
N GLY A 110 6.10 -23.71 1.42
CA GLY A 110 4.73 -24.15 1.74
C GLY A 110 4.41 -23.87 3.21
N TYR A 111 3.91 -24.87 3.92
CA TYR A 111 3.65 -24.78 5.36
C TYR A 111 4.91 -24.88 6.24
N PHE A 112 6.07 -25.20 5.64
CA PHE A 112 7.30 -25.45 6.37
C PHE A 112 8.13 -24.15 6.46
N PRO A 113 8.29 -23.55 7.65
CA PRO A 113 9.35 -22.57 7.83
C PRO A 113 10.71 -23.24 7.65
N ILE A 114 11.52 -22.65 6.78
CA ILE A 114 12.89 -23.03 6.52
C ILE A 114 13.79 -22.08 7.28
N VAL A 115 14.65 -22.62 8.14
CA VAL A 115 15.41 -21.83 9.10
C VAL A 115 16.90 -22.19 9.09
N ILE A 116 17.74 -21.20 9.39
CA ILE A 116 19.18 -21.37 9.60
C ILE A 116 19.51 -21.02 11.04
N LYS A 117 20.12 -21.96 11.75
CA LYS A 117 20.72 -21.71 13.06
C LYS A 117 21.98 -20.84 12.88
N LYS A 118 22.12 -19.81 13.70
CA LYS A 118 23.26 -18.88 13.64
C LYS A 118 24.57 -19.65 13.81
N ASN A 119 25.54 -19.35 12.94
CA ASN A 119 26.85 -20.02 12.86
C ASN A 119 26.79 -21.52 12.50
N ASP A 120 25.66 -21.99 11.96
CA ASP A 120 25.53 -23.35 11.42
C ASP A 120 25.70 -23.33 9.90
N SER A 121 26.04 -24.49 9.33
CA SER A 121 26.14 -24.72 7.89
C SER A 121 25.01 -25.62 7.37
N LYS A 122 24.05 -25.98 8.23
CA LYS A 122 22.87 -26.78 7.87
C LYS A 122 21.62 -25.93 7.67
N VAL A 123 20.71 -26.42 6.83
CA VAL A 123 19.36 -25.89 6.66
C VAL A 123 18.36 -26.79 7.37
N TYR A 124 17.40 -26.19 8.08
CA TYR A 124 16.36 -26.92 8.79
C TYR A 124 14.97 -26.58 8.25
N ALA A 125 14.08 -27.57 8.15
CA ALA A 125 12.66 -27.37 7.91
C ALA A 125 11.87 -27.84 9.12
N ILE A 126 10.88 -27.08 9.56
CA ILE A 126 9.99 -27.47 10.66
C ILE A 126 8.61 -27.80 10.09
N ASN A 127 8.06 -28.94 10.49
CA ASN A 127 6.67 -29.29 10.29
C ASN A 127 5.95 -29.21 11.63
N ASP A 128 4.96 -28.32 11.72
CA ASP A 128 4.26 -28.08 12.98
C ASP A 128 3.05 -29.00 13.22
N GLY A 129 2.74 -29.89 12.27
CA GLY A 129 1.81 -31.03 12.37
C GLY A 129 0.34 -30.69 12.66
N ILE A 130 -0.59 -31.59 12.28
CA ILE A 130 -2.01 -31.52 12.67
C ILE A 130 -2.26 -32.25 14.01
N ALA A 131 -1.37 -33.17 14.41
CA ALA A 131 -1.59 -34.14 15.49
C ALA A 131 -0.54 -34.12 16.62
N SER A 132 -0.08 -32.94 17.04
CA SER A 132 0.69 -32.66 18.30
C SER A 132 2.21 -32.91 18.36
N ASN A 133 2.84 -33.63 17.45
CA ASN A 133 4.32 -33.75 17.42
C ASN A 133 4.96 -32.86 16.34
N ILE A 134 5.96 -32.07 16.72
CA ILE A 134 6.78 -31.26 15.81
C ILE A 134 7.83 -32.15 15.17
N SER A 135 7.97 -32.06 13.84
CA SER A 135 9.05 -32.73 13.10
C SER A 135 10.03 -31.70 12.55
N VAL A 136 11.32 -32.02 12.65
CA VAL A 136 12.41 -31.19 12.12
C VAL A 136 13.24 -32.03 11.14
N PHE A 137 13.51 -31.46 9.98
CA PHE A 137 14.37 -32.05 8.96
C PHE A 137 15.62 -31.20 8.83
N SER A 138 16.77 -31.80 8.53
CA SER A 138 18.00 -31.07 8.26
C SER A 138 18.70 -31.54 6.99
N THR A 139 19.43 -30.63 6.35
CA THR A 139 20.43 -31.00 5.34
C THR A 139 21.70 -31.54 6.01
N ASP A 140 22.61 -32.11 5.22
CA ASP A 140 24.02 -32.19 5.60
C ASP A 140 24.65 -30.77 5.55
N PRO A 141 25.83 -30.55 6.16
CA PRO A 141 26.54 -29.28 6.08
C PRO A 141 26.71 -28.82 4.63
N VAL A 142 26.26 -27.61 4.28
CA VAL A 142 26.33 -27.06 2.93
C VAL A 142 27.78 -26.73 2.57
N TYR A 143 28.22 -27.05 1.35
CA TYR A 143 29.58 -26.73 0.91
C TYR A 143 29.65 -25.40 0.14
N ASN A 144 30.83 -24.81 0.12
CA ASN A 144 31.20 -23.71 -0.77
C ASN A 144 31.84 -24.24 -2.07
N SER A 145 32.17 -23.35 -3.00
CA SER A 145 32.71 -23.68 -4.32
C SER A 145 34.12 -24.30 -4.29
N GLN A 146 34.78 -24.25 -3.12
CA GLN A 146 36.09 -24.87 -2.87
C GLN A 146 35.96 -26.29 -2.28
N ASP A 147 34.75 -26.88 -2.34
CA ASP A 147 34.42 -28.20 -1.79
C ASP A 147 34.70 -28.32 -0.28
N LYS A 148 34.63 -27.20 0.45
CA LYS A 148 34.71 -27.13 1.92
C LYS A 148 33.35 -26.77 2.50
N ILE A 149 33.11 -27.11 3.77
CA ILE A 149 31.93 -26.63 4.49
C ILE A 149 31.90 -25.09 4.44
N THR A 150 30.75 -24.51 4.07
CA THR A 150 30.60 -23.06 4.03
C THR A 150 30.81 -22.48 5.44
N PRO A 151 31.67 -21.46 5.63
CA PRO A 151 31.83 -20.82 6.93
C PRO A 151 30.52 -20.19 7.44
N GLU A 152 29.67 -19.76 6.51
CA GLU A 152 28.39 -19.11 6.80
C GLU A 152 27.41 -19.26 5.62
N ILE A 153 26.13 -19.46 5.93
CA ILE A 153 25.03 -19.27 4.99
C ILE A 153 24.55 -17.82 5.11
N VAL A 154 24.69 -17.03 4.04
CA VAL A 154 24.51 -15.57 4.07
C VAL A 154 23.10 -15.11 3.68
N SER A 155 22.32 -15.97 3.03
CA SER A 155 20.90 -15.75 2.69
C SER A 155 20.26 -17.05 2.22
N ILE A 156 18.93 -17.13 2.28
CA ILE A 156 18.14 -18.26 1.79
C ILE A 156 16.88 -17.77 1.07
N MET A 157 16.41 -18.52 0.08
CA MET A 157 15.14 -18.28 -0.60
C MET A 157 14.55 -19.60 -1.12
N THR A 158 13.24 -19.65 -1.31
CA THR A 158 12.51 -20.81 -1.82
C THR A 158 11.70 -20.44 -3.06
N ASP A 159 11.30 -21.43 -3.83
CA ASP A 159 10.40 -21.27 -5.00
C ASP A 159 8.92 -21.29 -4.63
N LEU A 160 8.55 -20.63 -3.52
CA LEU A 160 7.18 -20.68 -3.00
C LEU A 160 6.21 -19.90 -3.91
N PRO A 161 5.20 -20.55 -4.53
CA PRO A 161 4.17 -19.85 -5.28
C PRO A 161 3.44 -18.83 -4.39
N GLN A 162 3.30 -17.59 -4.89
CA GLN A 162 2.60 -16.51 -4.19
C GLN A 162 1.07 -16.66 -4.19
N GLN A 163 0.50 -17.58 -4.99
CA GLN A 163 -0.95 -17.76 -5.12
C GLN A 163 -1.48 -18.84 -4.16
N LEU A 164 -2.76 -18.71 -3.80
CA LEU A 164 -3.56 -19.76 -3.15
C LEU A 164 -3.68 -20.96 -4.09
N GLU A 165 -2.68 -21.84 -4.10
CA GLU A 165 -2.78 -23.10 -4.82
C GLU A 165 -3.72 -24.08 -4.10
N ALA A 166 -4.22 -25.08 -4.84
CA ALA A 166 -4.99 -26.18 -4.26
C ALA A 166 -4.19 -26.86 -3.12
N PRO A 167 -4.81 -27.30 -2.02
CA PRO A 167 -4.11 -27.83 -0.84
C PRO A 167 -3.08 -28.93 -1.14
N GLU A 168 -3.27 -29.71 -2.21
CA GLU A 168 -2.38 -30.80 -2.63
C GLU A 168 -1.01 -30.31 -3.15
N SER A 169 -0.97 -29.15 -3.79
CA SER A 169 0.28 -28.55 -4.30
C SER A 169 1.19 -28.05 -3.18
N LEU A 170 0.63 -27.78 -1.99
CA LEU A 170 1.38 -27.31 -0.82
C LEU A 170 2.30 -28.40 -0.24
N TYR A 171 2.11 -29.66 -0.66
CA TYR A 171 2.94 -30.83 -0.37
C TYR A 171 3.71 -31.32 -1.61
N SER A 172 4.15 -30.40 -2.47
CA SER A 172 5.04 -30.73 -3.60
C SER A 172 6.50 -30.45 -3.26
N ASN A 173 7.41 -30.98 -4.09
CA ASN A 173 8.84 -30.73 -3.94
C ASN A 173 9.13 -29.23 -4.04
N ARG A 174 9.92 -28.70 -3.12
CA ARG A 174 10.31 -27.27 -3.08
C ARG A 174 11.80 -27.11 -3.22
N ASN A 175 12.24 -26.20 -4.07
CA ASN A 175 13.63 -25.81 -4.21
C ASN A 175 14.00 -24.78 -3.14
N ILE A 176 15.22 -24.91 -2.62
CA ILE A 176 15.79 -24.03 -1.62
C ILE A 176 17.15 -23.57 -2.14
N PHE A 177 17.23 -22.27 -2.41
CA PHE A 177 18.42 -21.58 -2.86
C PHE A 177 19.16 -21.05 -1.64
N ILE A 178 20.42 -21.45 -1.50
CA ILE A 178 21.24 -21.18 -0.31
C ILE A 178 22.45 -20.39 -0.75
N ALA A 179 22.55 -19.14 -0.34
CA ALA A 179 23.73 -18.31 -0.60
C ALA A 179 24.86 -18.66 0.37
N THR A 180 26.01 -19.05 -0.18
CA THR A 180 27.18 -19.50 0.59
C THR A 180 28.27 -18.43 0.63
N SER A 181 29.21 -18.60 1.55
CA SER A 181 30.40 -17.76 1.68
C SER A 181 31.68 -18.57 1.59
N LYS A 182 32.80 -17.87 1.41
CA LYS A 182 34.16 -18.44 1.48
C LYS A 182 35.14 -17.46 2.10
N GLU A 183 36.28 -17.99 2.53
CA GLU A 183 37.41 -17.18 2.96
C GLU A 183 37.93 -16.32 1.80
N ASP A 184 38.09 -15.02 2.05
CA ASP A 184 38.67 -14.07 1.11
C ASP A 184 40.20 -14.24 1.10
N GLN A 185 40.73 -14.85 0.03
CA GLN A 185 42.16 -15.16 -0.10
C GLN A 185 43.06 -13.90 -0.11
N GLU A 186 42.52 -12.75 -0.51
CA GLU A 186 43.25 -11.46 -0.51
C GLU A 186 43.23 -10.77 0.85
N ASN A 187 42.29 -11.13 1.72
CA ASN A 187 42.08 -10.50 3.01
C ASN A 187 41.96 -11.61 4.07
N LYS A 188 43.11 -12.05 4.60
CA LYS A 188 43.32 -13.29 5.40
C LYS A 188 42.46 -13.47 6.67
N SER A 189 41.46 -12.62 6.91
CA SER A 189 40.47 -12.70 7.99
C SER A 189 39.04 -12.35 7.56
N GLY A 190 38.77 -12.18 6.27
CA GLY A 190 37.47 -11.76 5.73
C GLY A 190 36.69 -12.90 5.06
N LEU A 191 35.37 -12.83 5.09
CA LEU A 191 34.48 -13.69 4.29
C LEU A 191 33.94 -12.90 3.08
N SER A 192 33.78 -13.58 1.95
CA SER A 192 33.18 -13.06 0.72
C SER A 192 32.02 -13.94 0.27
N PHE A 193 31.10 -13.38 -0.53
CA PHE A 193 30.05 -14.17 -1.16
C PHE A 193 30.67 -15.15 -2.17
N ASP A 194 30.18 -16.37 -2.17
CA ASP A 194 30.76 -17.46 -2.95
C ASP A 194 29.88 -17.93 -4.11
N GLY A 195 28.60 -18.17 -3.86
CA GLY A 195 27.72 -18.78 -4.85
C GLY A 195 26.38 -19.22 -4.28
N ILE A 196 25.65 -20.00 -5.07
CA ILE A 196 24.34 -20.54 -4.70
C ILE A 196 24.40 -22.07 -4.68
N ALA A 197 24.15 -22.66 -3.51
CA ALA A 197 23.86 -24.09 -3.35
C ALA A 197 22.35 -24.35 -3.51
N LEU A 198 22.00 -25.59 -3.84
CA LEU A 198 20.63 -26.01 -4.08
C LEU A 198 20.28 -27.22 -3.20
N ALA A 199 19.17 -27.12 -2.48
CA ALA A 199 18.54 -28.25 -1.81
C ALA A 199 17.08 -28.35 -2.23
N GLN A 200 16.50 -29.55 -2.09
CA GLN A 200 15.09 -29.80 -2.30
C GLN A 200 14.46 -30.40 -1.06
N LEU A 201 13.36 -29.83 -0.58
CA LEU A 201 12.47 -30.52 0.36
C LEU A 201 11.53 -31.40 -0.47
N ARG A 202 11.74 -32.71 -0.43
CA ARG A 202 10.96 -33.67 -1.23
C ARG A 202 9.89 -34.36 -0.40
N VAL A 203 8.78 -34.67 -1.06
CA VAL A 203 7.65 -35.39 -0.48
C VAL A 203 7.64 -36.81 -1.03
N TYR A 204 7.62 -37.78 -0.12
CA TYR A 204 7.59 -39.20 -0.44
C TYR A 204 6.32 -39.82 0.12
N LYS A 205 5.77 -40.77 -0.64
CA LYS A 205 4.59 -41.55 -0.26
C LYS A 205 5.00 -43.01 -0.17
N GLU A 206 4.84 -43.58 1.02
CA GLU A 206 5.02 -45.01 1.28
C GLU A 206 3.66 -45.64 1.60
N VAL A 207 3.39 -46.82 1.04
CA VAL A 207 2.18 -47.58 1.35
C VAL A 207 2.58 -48.78 2.20
N ASN A 208 2.28 -48.71 3.49
CA ASN A 208 2.52 -49.80 4.45
C ASN A 208 1.19 -50.29 5.02
N ASN A 209 0.90 -51.59 4.92
CA ASN A 209 -0.32 -52.22 5.45
C ASN A 209 -1.63 -51.52 5.02
N ASN A 210 -1.77 -51.17 3.74
CA ASN A 210 -2.91 -50.42 3.18
C ASN A 210 -3.13 -49.02 3.80
N ARG A 211 -2.12 -48.46 4.48
CA ARG A 211 -2.09 -47.06 4.91
C ARG A 211 -1.00 -46.32 4.13
N GLU A 212 -1.38 -45.25 3.47
CA GLU A 212 -0.46 -44.34 2.80
C GLU A 212 0.12 -43.38 3.86
N SER A 213 1.42 -43.45 4.07
CA SER A 213 2.18 -42.53 4.92
C SER A 213 3.00 -41.57 4.04
N THR A 214 2.87 -40.28 4.32
CA THR A 214 3.67 -39.24 3.66
C THR A 214 4.82 -38.83 4.56
N TYR A 215 6.05 -38.83 4.05
CA TYR A 215 7.23 -38.34 4.78
C TYR A 215 8.03 -37.34 3.93
N PHE A 216 8.85 -36.54 4.62
CA PHE A 216 9.63 -35.46 4.01
C PHE A 216 11.11 -35.72 4.23
N ARG A 217 11.93 -35.32 3.25
CA ARG A 217 13.39 -35.40 3.34
C ARG A 217 14.05 -34.31 2.50
N PHE A 218 15.19 -33.82 2.99
CA PHE A 218 16.08 -33.01 2.17
C PHE A 218 16.93 -33.84 1.22
N VAL A 219 17.05 -33.34 0.00
CA VAL A 219 18.02 -33.80 -0.99
C VAL A 219 18.87 -32.61 -1.40
N GLN A 220 20.15 -32.62 -1.05
CA GLN A 220 21.10 -31.65 -1.57
C GLN A 220 21.51 -32.06 -2.98
N LEU A 221 21.68 -31.04 -3.83
CA LEU A 221 22.08 -31.21 -5.21
C LEU A 221 23.41 -30.53 -5.46
N ASP A 222 24.22 -31.12 -6.33
CA ASP A 222 25.25 -30.36 -7.04
C ASP A 222 24.51 -29.39 -7.97
N ALA A 223 24.56 -28.11 -7.64
CA ALA A 223 23.82 -27.08 -8.34
C ALA A 223 24.32 -26.86 -9.78
N GLN A 224 25.53 -27.33 -10.14
CA GLN A 224 26.08 -27.25 -11.50
C GLN A 224 25.58 -28.42 -12.36
N THR A 225 25.56 -29.63 -11.81
CA THR A 225 25.22 -30.86 -12.54
C THR A 225 23.78 -31.33 -12.34
N GLY A 226 23.10 -30.84 -11.31
CA GLY A 226 21.71 -31.14 -10.94
C GLY A 226 21.49 -32.55 -10.39
N THR A 227 22.56 -33.31 -10.13
CA THR A 227 22.51 -34.62 -9.47
C THR A 227 22.58 -34.46 -7.96
N GLU A 228 22.29 -35.52 -7.20
CA GLU A 228 22.56 -35.51 -5.75
C GLU A 228 24.03 -35.23 -5.50
N GLY A 229 24.29 -34.31 -4.58
CA GLY A 229 25.60 -33.69 -4.37
C GLY A 229 25.44 -32.46 -3.49
N ASN A 230 26.49 -31.67 -3.30
CA ASN A 230 26.43 -30.52 -2.38
C ASN A 230 27.24 -29.32 -2.88
N LYS A 231 27.51 -29.28 -4.18
CA LYS A 231 28.39 -28.28 -4.77
C LYS A 231 27.58 -27.06 -5.24
N PRO A 232 27.92 -25.83 -4.81
CA PRO A 232 27.26 -24.62 -5.30
C PRO A 232 27.73 -24.24 -6.70
N VAL A 233 26.94 -23.42 -7.40
CA VAL A 233 27.41 -22.67 -8.58
C VAL A 233 28.05 -21.38 -8.09
N SER A 234 29.32 -21.17 -8.43
CA SER A 234 30.11 -20.04 -7.94
C SER A 234 29.85 -18.73 -8.69
N ILE A 235 29.90 -17.62 -7.95
CA ILE A 235 30.02 -16.25 -8.48
C ILE A 235 31.31 -15.65 -7.89
N SER A 236 32.20 -15.16 -8.75
CA SER A 236 33.50 -14.61 -8.36
C SER A 236 33.76 -13.26 -9.02
N LYS A 237 34.84 -12.60 -8.62
CA LYS A 237 35.27 -11.30 -9.20
C LYS A 237 35.44 -11.34 -10.72
N ASP A 238 35.70 -12.53 -11.27
CA ASP A 238 35.93 -12.77 -12.69
C ASP A 238 34.68 -13.19 -13.47
N SER A 239 33.53 -13.34 -12.79
CA SER A 239 32.30 -13.82 -13.42
C SER A 239 31.74 -12.82 -14.44
N GLU A 240 31.60 -13.25 -15.70
CA GLU A 240 31.07 -12.47 -16.83
C GLU A 240 29.66 -11.90 -16.58
N VAL A 241 28.87 -12.56 -15.74
CA VAL A 241 27.51 -12.12 -15.39
C VAL A 241 27.49 -10.83 -14.55
N ILE A 242 28.62 -10.41 -13.97
CA ILE A 242 28.71 -9.22 -13.10
C ILE A 242 29.82 -8.23 -13.44
N LYS A 243 30.90 -8.66 -14.12
CA LYS A 243 31.96 -7.75 -14.55
C LYS A 243 31.66 -7.13 -15.91
N ILE A 244 32.38 -6.05 -16.22
CA ILE A 244 32.48 -5.46 -17.55
C ILE A 244 33.97 -5.19 -17.77
N ASN A 245 34.53 -5.75 -18.83
CA ASN A 245 35.96 -5.76 -19.17
C ASN A 245 36.85 -6.49 -18.15
N SER A 246 37.22 -5.84 -17.05
CA SER A 246 38.19 -6.40 -16.06
C SER A 246 37.51 -6.99 -14.84
N ALA A 247 38.26 -7.80 -14.07
CA ALA A 247 37.81 -8.36 -12.80
C ALA A 247 37.35 -7.28 -11.81
N LEU A 248 36.31 -7.60 -11.04
CA LEU A 248 35.84 -6.72 -9.98
C LEU A 248 36.86 -6.63 -8.85
N LYS A 249 37.01 -5.45 -8.23
CA LYS A 249 37.84 -5.32 -7.02
C LYS A 249 37.27 -6.07 -5.83
N LYS A 250 35.94 -6.01 -5.68
CA LYS A 250 35.27 -6.50 -4.48
C LYS A 250 33.87 -6.99 -4.76
N ILE A 251 33.55 -8.12 -4.12
CA ILE A 251 32.19 -8.62 -3.93
C ILE A 251 31.99 -8.73 -2.41
N SER A 252 30.98 -8.06 -1.88
CA SER A 252 30.65 -8.13 -0.47
C SER A 252 30.05 -9.49 -0.08
N ARG A 253 30.20 -9.88 1.18
CA ARG A 253 29.53 -11.04 1.79
C ARG A 253 28.00 -10.92 1.83
N SER A 254 27.49 -9.70 2.01
CA SER A 254 26.05 -9.44 2.19
C SER A 254 25.31 -9.48 0.86
N VAL A 255 24.31 -10.36 0.76
CA VAL A 255 23.45 -10.57 -0.41
C VAL A 255 21.98 -10.68 0.01
N ASP A 256 21.06 -10.37 -0.90
CA ASP A 256 19.62 -10.61 -0.75
C ASP A 256 19.13 -11.43 -1.95
N LEU A 257 18.25 -12.40 -1.67
CA LEU A 257 17.72 -13.33 -2.66
C LEU A 257 16.22 -13.12 -2.80
N HIS A 258 15.72 -13.20 -4.03
CA HIS A 258 14.27 -13.23 -4.29
C HIS A 258 13.94 -14.08 -5.50
N PHE A 259 13.03 -15.03 -5.31
CA PHE A 259 12.54 -15.88 -6.39
C PHE A 259 11.18 -15.36 -6.87
N ASP A 260 11.08 -15.11 -8.18
CA ASP A 260 9.83 -14.76 -8.85
C ASP A 260 9.20 -16.01 -9.45
N ASN A 261 7.99 -16.34 -9.00
CA ASN A 261 7.27 -17.52 -9.46
C ASN A 261 6.59 -17.34 -10.82
N ASN A 262 6.30 -16.10 -11.24
CA ASN A 262 5.68 -15.84 -12.54
C ASN A 262 6.70 -15.98 -13.68
N LEU A 263 7.94 -15.56 -13.44
CA LEU A 263 9.08 -15.66 -14.35
C LEU A 263 9.88 -16.95 -14.13
N ASN A 264 9.70 -17.62 -12.99
CA ASN A 264 10.50 -18.78 -12.59
C ASN A 264 12.01 -18.43 -12.63
N ARG A 265 12.38 -17.37 -11.90
CA ARG A 265 13.73 -16.80 -11.86
C ARG A 265 14.12 -16.39 -10.45
N LEU A 266 15.37 -16.67 -10.07
CA LEU A 266 16.00 -16.15 -8.87
C LEU A 266 16.77 -14.88 -9.21
N TYR A 267 16.52 -13.81 -8.45
CA TYR A 267 17.28 -12.57 -8.48
C TYR A 267 18.22 -12.52 -7.27
N ILE A 268 19.47 -12.19 -7.53
CA ILE A 268 20.55 -12.12 -6.52
C ILE A 268 21.08 -10.70 -6.48
N ALA A 269 20.84 -10.00 -5.37
CA ALA A 269 21.34 -8.64 -5.14
C ALA A 269 22.71 -8.65 -4.47
N LEU A 270 23.66 -7.94 -5.08
CA LEU A 270 25.06 -7.89 -4.67
C LEU A 270 25.50 -6.47 -4.33
N LYS A 271 26.56 -6.38 -3.51
CA LYS A 271 27.31 -5.12 -3.30
C LYS A 271 28.70 -5.31 -3.87
N THR A 272 29.02 -4.56 -4.92
CA THR A 272 30.16 -4.81 -5.79
C THR A 272 30.93 -3.52 -6.07
N GLN A 273 32.19 -3.67 -6.45
CA GLN A 273 33.07 -2.58 -6.85
C GLN A 273 33.77 -2.93 -8.16
N ALA A 274 33.65 -2.05 -9.16
CA ALA A 274 34.32 -2.16 -10.45
C ALA A 274 35.86 -2.13 -10.32
N GLY A 275 36.54 -2.52 -11.40
CA GLY A 275 38.00 -2.48 -11.54
C GLY A 275 38.57 -1.05 -11.53
N ASP A 276 39.86 -0.93 -11.84
CA ASP A 276 40.61 0.33 -11.77
C ASP A 276 40.49 1.23 -12.99
N ASN A 277 40.12 0.68 -14.15
CA ASN A 277 40.15 1.40 -15.41
C ASN A 277 38.81 2.08 -15.70
N ASP A 278 38.83 3.19 -16.44
CA ASP A 278 37.61 3.94 -16.82
C ASP A 278 36.65 3.14 -17.70
N ASN A 279 37.15 2.10 -18.38
CA ASN A 279 36.34 1.19 -19.16
C ASN A 279 35.82 -0.01 -18.36
N ASP A 280 36.30 -0.24 -17.14
CA ASP A 280 35.78 -1.31 -16.29
C ASP A 280 34.35 -0.98 -15.86
N GLY A 281 33.61 -1.98 -15.42
CA GLY A 281 32.26 -1.76 -14.93
C GLY A 281 31.72 -2.95 -14.17
N VAL A 282 30.50 -2.78 -13.69
CA VAL A 282 29.91 -3.70 -12.75
C VAL A 282 28.39 -3.74 -12.85
N LYS A 283 27.83 -4.94 -12.68
CA LYS A 283 26.40 -5.19 -12.50
C LYS A 283 26.19 -5.69 -11.06
N ALA A 284 25.12 -5.25 -10.42
CA ALA A 284 24.84 -5.56 -9.02
C ALA A 284 23.68 -6.54 -8.83
N ILE A 285 23.05 -7.00 -9.92
CA ILE A 285 22.01 -8.01 -9.92
C ILE A 285 22.46 -9.18 -10.82
N VAL A 286 22.31 -10.40 -10.34
CA VAL A 286 22.46 -11.63 -11.14
C VAL A 286 21.12 -12.31 -11.26
N LEU A 287 20.82 -12.78 -12.47
CA LEU A 287 19.66 -13.61 -12.75
C LEU A 287 20.07 -15.09 -12.70
N ALA A 288 19.26 -15.94 -12.09
CA ALA A 288 19.44 -17.38 -12.16
C ALA A 288 18.14 -18.08 -12.55
N GLY A 289 18.25 -19.07 -13.43
CA GLY A 289 17.16 -19.96 -13.81
C GLY A 289 17.47 -21.41 -13.47
N LEU A 290 16.42 -22.20 -13.25
CA LEU A 290 16.52 -23.65 -13.16
C LEU A 290 16.37 -24.28 -14.54
N SER A 291 17.37 -25.05 -14.97
CA SER A 291 17.31 -25.90 -16.17
C SER A 291 17.34 -27.36 -15.72
N GLY A 292 16.16 -27.93 -15.48
CA GLY A 292 16.02 -29.14 -14.66
C GLY A 292 16.40 -28.83 -13.21
N ASN A 293 17.29 -29.63 -12.63
CA ASN A 293 17.83 -29.44 -11.27
C ASN A 293 19.13 -28.61 -11.23
N LYS A 294 19.50 -27.93 -12.32
CA LYS A 294 20.73 -27.15 -12.45
C LYS A 294 20.45 -25.66 -12.33
N ILE A 295 21.28 -24.94 -11.58
CA ILE A 295 21.28 -23.48 -11.56
C ILE A 295 22.14 -22.98 -12.72
N ARG A 296 21.59 -22.07 -13.51
CA ARG A 296 22.34 -21.33 -14.53
C ARG A 296 22.25 -19.84 -14.26
N PHE A 297 23.42 -19.20 -14.13
CA PHE A 297 23.49 -17.75 -14.02
C PHE A 297 23.44 -17.11 -15.40
N GLN A 298 22.83 -15.94 -15.43
CA GLN A 298 22.69 -15.10 -16.58
C GLN A 298 22.89 -13.64 -16.18
N SER A 299 23.47 -12.87 -17.12
CA SER A 299 23.57 -11.43 -16.96
C SER A 299 22.19 -10.79 -17.02
N ILE A 300 21.91 -9.86 -16.10
CA ILE A 300 20.63 -9.14 -16.06
C ILE A 300 20.42 -8.21 -17.28
N LEU A 301 21.51 -7.79 -17.93
CA LEU A 301 21.56 -7.04 -19.19
C LEU A 301 22.89 -7.26 -19.92
N PRO A 302 22.98 -7.07 -21.25
CA PRO A 302 24.23 -7.16 -22.00
C PRO A 302 25.16 -5.96 -21.73
N ASP A 303 26.48 -6.15 -21.92
CA ASP A 303 27.48 -5.07 -21.74
C ASP A 303 27.29 -3.91 -22.71
N THR A 304 26.70 -4.17 -23.88
CA THR A 304 26.37 -3.15 -24.88
C THR A 304 25.40 -2.10 -24.35
N ALA A 305 24.59 -2.45 -23.34
CA ALA A 305 23.66 -1.51 -22.71
C ALA A 305 24.38 -0.49 -21.79
N LEU A 306 25.69 -0.59 -21.64
CA LEU A 306 26.51 0.24 -20.74
C LEU A 306 27.73 0.85 -21.45
N LEU A 307 27.66 1.06 -22.77
CA LEU A 307 28.80 1.56 -23.56
C LEU A 307 29.29 2.97 -23.14
N THR A 308 28.41 3.80 -22.58
CA THR A 308 28.72 5.15 -22.08
C THR A 308 29.08 5.11 -20.59
N SER A 309 29.91 6.06 -20.13
CA SER A 309 30.33 6.20 -18.72
C SER A 309 29.23 6.74 -17.78
N SER A 310 27.97 6.37 -18.02
CA SER A 310 26.84 6.78 -17.20
C SER A 310 26.50 5.73 -16.14
N SER A 311 26.23 6.19 -14.92
CA SER A 311 25.70 5.32 -13.87
C SER A 311 24.22 5.05 -14.08
N LYS A 312 23.87 3.78 -14.23
CA LYS A 312 22.50 3.28 -14.20
C LYS A 312 22.22 2.68 -12.83
N ILE A 313 20.95 2.43 -12.54
CA ILE A 313 20.48 2.05 -11.20
C ILE A 313 21.16 0.77 -10.68
N ILE A 314 21.22 -0.30 -11.49
CA ILE A 314 21.75 -1.62 -11.09
C ILE A 314 23.05 -2.01 -11.79
N ALA A 315 23.57 -1.15 -12.67
CA ALA A 315 24.81 -1.39 -13.39
C ALA A 315 25.49 -0.08 -13.79
N SER A 316 26.81 -0.07 -13.91
CA SER A 316 27.55 1.13 -14.25
C SER A 316 28.90 0.79 -14.89
N LYS A 317 29.36 1.66 -15.78
CA LYS A 317 30.71 1.63 -16.35
C LYS A 317 31.52 2.82 -15.83
N GLY A 318 32.74 2.58 -15.38
CA GLY A 318 33.70 3.54 -14.85
C GLY A 318 34.60 2.94 -13.76
N ALA A 319 35.77 3.56 -13.57
CA ALA A 319 36.75 3.15 -12.59
C ALA A 319 36.19 3.22 -11.16
N ASN A 320 36.45 2.18 -10.36
CA ASN A 320 36.19 2.13 -8.92
C ASN A 320 34.73 2.38 -8.48
N ILE A 321 33.76 2.31 -9.41
CA ILE A 321 32.34 2.53 -9.09
C ILE A 321 31.85 1.46 -8.13
N LYS A 322 31.13 1.90 -7.08
CA LYS A 322 30.53 1.03 -6.06
C LYS A 322 29.02 1.02 -6.24
N LEU A 323 28.47 -0.16 -6.54
CA LEU A 323 27.04 -0.39 -6.53
C LEU A 323 26.66 -1.18 -5.28
N LYS A 324 25.64 -0.70 -4.58
CA LYS A 324 25.16 -1.33 -3.34
C LYS A 324 23.68 -1.67 -3.49
N MET A 325 23.38 -2.92 -3.84
CA MET A 325 22.02 -3.46 -3.75
C MET A 325 21.84 -4.12 -2.39
N HIS A 326 20.84 -3.68 -1.65
CA HIS A 326 20.57 -4.13 -0.28
C HIS A 326 19.38 -5.09 -0.21
N LYS A 327 18.37 -4.89 -1.05
CA LYS A 327 17.18 -5.74 -1.15
C LYS A 327 16.72 -5.84 -2.60
N VAL A 328 16.14 -6.99 -2.96
CA VAL A 328 15.52 -7.21 -4.28
C VAL A 328 14.19 -7.91 -4.12
N ARG A 329 13.16 -7.44 -4.81
CA ARG A 329 11.83 -8.06 -4.92
C ARG A 329 11.39 -7.98 -6.37
N THR A 330 10.29 -8.63 -6.70
CA THR A 330 9.61 -8.42 -7.97
C THR A 330 8.18 -7.96 -7.73
N MET A 331 7.66 -7.21 -8.69
CA MET A 331 6.28 -6.78 -8.76
C MET A 331 5.66 -7.37 -10.02
N PHE A 332 4.56 -8.10 -9.83
CA PHE A 332 3.67 -8.48 -10.92
C PHE A 332 2.40 -7.66 -10.82
N THR A 333 2.29 -6.68 -11.72
CA THR A 333 1.24 -5.66 -11.66
C THR A 333 -0.12 -6.25 -12.01
N ARG A 334 -1.20 -5.57 -11.62
CA ARG A 334 -2.57 -5.89 -12.08
C ARG A 334 -2.80 -5.58 -13.56
N THR A 335 -1.80 -5.00 -14.22
CA THR A 335 -1.74 -4.84 -15.68
C THR A 335 -0.93 -5.95 -16.37
N TYR A 336 -0.54 -6.99 -15.63
CA TYR A 336 0.22 -8.17 -16.08
C TYR A 336 1.70 -7.92 -16.43
N LEU A 337 2.25 -6.76 -16.08
CA LEU A 337 3.65 -6.47 -16.35
C LEU A 337 4.54 -6.84 -15.17
N ASN A 338 5.78 -7.22 -15.47
CA ASN A 338 6.75 -7.66 -14.48
C ASN A 338 7.80 -6.56 -14.28
N TYR A 339 8.11 -6.27 -13.03
CA TYR A 339 9.11 -5.28 -12.64
C TYR A 339 10.03 -5.83 -11.55
N LEU A 340 11.31 -5.51 -11.65
CA LEU A 340 12.30 -5.70 -10.59
C LEU A 340 12.24 -4.51 -9.64
N ILE A 341 12.03 -4.77 -8.36
CA ILE A 341 12.06 -3.76 -7.30
C ILE A 341 13.36 -3.88 -6.53
N VAL A 342 14.19 -2.83 -6.49
CA VAL A 342 15.48 -2.84 -5.81
C VAL A 342 15.59 -1.73 -4.78
N VAL A 343 16.17 -2.04 -3.62
CA VAL A 343 16.67 -1.05 -2.68
C VAL A 343 18.17 -0.94 -2.88
N GLY A 344 18.64 0.20 -3.38
CA GLY A 344 20.05 0.35 -3.70
C GLY A 344 20.35 1.52 -4.61
N GLY A 345 21.58 1.51 -5.13
CA GLY A 345 22.05 2.44 -6.16
C GLY A 345 23.48 2.84 -5.89
N THR A 346 23.85 4.00 -6.42
CA THR A 346 25.11 4.66 -6.14
C THR A 346 25.01 5.60 -4.91
N GLY A 347 26.15 5.88 -4.29
CA GLY A 347 26.27 6.86 -3.20
C GLY A 347 25.98 6.33 -1.78
N ASN A 348 25.98 7.26 -0.82
CA ASN A 348 25.87 6.95 0.60
C ASN A 348 24.42 6.59 1.03
N ASN A 349 23.41 7.23 0.42
CA ASN A 349 22.00 7.04 0.77
C ASN A 349 21.34 5.87 0.00
N SER A 350 22.12 4.92 -0.51
CA SER A 350 21.62 3.77 -1.29
C SER A 350 20.59 2.91 -0.56
N LYS A 351 20.51 2.97 0.77
CA LYS A 351 19.49 2.27 1.58
C LYS A 351 18.14 2.97 1.66
N GLN A 352 18.03 4.17 1.10
CA GLN A 352 16.81 4.99 1.13
C GLN A 352 16.18 5.13 -0.26
N LYS A 353 16.85 4.61 -1.29
CA LYS A 353 16.42 4.67 -2.68
C LYS A 353 15.78 3.35 -3.08
N VAL A 354 14.59 3.42 -3.68
CA VAL A 354 13.86 2.27 -4.18
C VAL A 354 13.51 2.50 -5.65
N PHE A 355 13.81 1.52 -6.49
CA PHE A 355 13.59 1.62 -7.93
C PHE A 355 12.81 0.44 -8.49
N ALA A 356 11.99 0.69 -9.51
CA ALA A 356 11.26 -0.30 -10.28
C ALA A 356 11.76 -0.33 -11.73
N LEU A 357 12.19 -1.49 -12.21
CA LEU A 357 12.78 -1.67 -13.54
C LEU A 357 11.98 -2.72 -14.33
N PRO A 358 11.55 -2.46 -15.58
CA PRO A 358 10.71 -3.38 -16.34
C PRO A 358 11.48 -4.65 -16.71
N LEU A 359 10.79 -5.79 -16.71
CA LEU A 359 11.36 -7.10 -16.98
C LEU A 359 10.74 -7.74 -18.23
N VAL A 360 11.57 -8.41 -19.02
CA VAL A 360 11.13 -9.21 -20.17
C VAL A 360 10.43 -10.47 -19.68
N ASN A 361 9.22 -10.73 -20.17
CA ASN A 361 8.51 -12.00 -19.95
C ASN A 361 8.23 -12.66 -21.30
N ASN A 362 9.24 -13.35 -21.81
CA ASN A 362 9.17 -14.07 -23.07
C ASN A 362 9.59 -15.53 -22.86
N THR A 363 8.65 -16.37 -22.44
CA THR A 363 8.92 -17.79 -22.14
C THR A 363 9.50 -18.50 -23.36
N GLY A 364 10.74 -18.99 -23.24
CA GLY A 364 11.48 -19.64 -24.33
C GLY A 364 12.59 -18.76 -24.95
N SER A 365 12.61 -17.47 -24.65
CA SER A 365 13.76 -16.60 -24.94
C SER A 365 14.84 -16.77 -23.88
N GLU A 366 16.11 -16.68 -24.29
CA GLU A 366 17.23 -16.59 -23.36
C GLU A 366 17.11 -15.33 -22.48
N HIS A 367 16.54 -14.23 -22.97
CA HIS A 367 16.42 -12.96 -22.26
C HIS A 367 15.26 -12.89 -21.26
N HIS A 368 14.55 -13.99 -21.03
CA HIS A 368 13.44 -14.05 -20.09
C HIS A 368 13.91 -13.75 -18.65
N GLY A 369 13.33 -12.70 -18.05
CA GLY A 369 13.69 -12.20 -16.72
C GLY A 369 14.80 -11.15 -16.70
N CYS A 370 15.38 -10.79 -17.85
CA CYS A 370 16.30 -9.66 -18.01
C CYS A 370 15.58 -8.31 -18.01
N LEU A 371 16.33 -7.21 -17.94
CA LEU A 371 15.75 -5.87 -18.10
C LEU A 371 15.14 -5.69 -19.49
N ALA A 372 13.91 -5.19 -19.53
CA ALA A 372 13.25 -4.80 -20.76
C ALA A 372 13.70 -3.40 -21.19
N ASN A 373 13.62 -3.15 -22.50
CA ASN A 373 13.80 -1.82 -23.04
C ASN A 373 12.71 -0.88 -22.50
N ILE A 374 13.10 0.23 -21.85
CA ILE A 374 12.15 1.21 -21.29
C ILE A 374 11.29 1.91 -22.35
N ASN A 375 11.61 1.79 -23.64
CA ASN A 375 10.87 2.34 -24.77
C ASN A 375 10.01 1.27 -25.48
N ALA A 376 10.15 -0.01 -25.11
CA ALA A 376 9.35 -1.08 -25.69
C ALA A 376 7.86 -0.90 -25.36
N LYS A 377 7.02 -1.26 -26.33
CA LYS A 377 5.57 -1.34 -26.14
C LYS A 377 5.21 -2.67 -25.48
N ALA A 378 4.27 -2.62 -24.54
CA ALA A 378 3.68 -3.82 -23.98
C ALA A 378 2.79 -4.52 -25.01
N ILE A 379 2.86 -5.85 -25.08
CA ILE A 379 2.11 -6.67 -26.04
C ILE A 379 1.14 -7.58 -25.30
N ASN A 380 -0.11 -7.63 -25.76
CA ASN A 380 -1.13 -8.55 -25.26
C ASN A 380 -1.01 -9.91 -25.97
N VAL A 381 -0.97 -10.99 -25.19
CA VAL A 381 -0.89 -12.39 -25.64
C VAL A 381 -2.26 -13.05 -25.48
N PHE A 382 -2.66 -13.86 -26.46
CA PHE A 382 -3.99 -14.50 -26.52
C PHE A 382 -3.89 -16.00 -26.84
N THR A 383 -4.94 -16.75 -26.52
CA THR A 383 -5.08 -18.16 -26.96
C THR A 383 -5.15 -18.27 -28.49
N SER A 384 -4.61 -19.36 -29.04
CA SER A 384 -4.68 -19.65 -30.48
C SER A 384 -6.09 -20.02 -30.95
N GLY A 385 -6.87 -20.73 -30.12
CA GLY A 385 -8.25 -21.13 -30.41
C GLY A 385 -9.27 -20.00 -30.22
N LEU A 386 -10.39 -20.06 -30.96
CA LEU A 386 -11.51 -19.13 -30.85
C LEU A 386 -12.43 -19.49 -29.65
N PRO A 387 -12.92 -18.50 -28.88
CA PRO A 387 -12.53 -17.09 -28.94
C PRO A 387 -11.10 -16.87 -28.43
N HIS A 388 -10.35 -15.94 -29.03
CA HIS A 388 -8.98 -15.58 -28.62
C HIS A 388 -8.98 -14.90 -27.25
N ARG A 389 -8.90 -15.69 -26.19
CA ARG A 389 -8.94 -15.23 -24.79
C ARG A 389 -7.61 -14.60 -24.42
N PHE A 390 -7.66 -13.51 -23.67
CA PHE A 390 -6.48 -12.86 -23.12
C PHE A 390 -5.75 -13.81 -22.16
N LEU A 391 -4.42 -13.88 -22.26
CA LEU A 391 -3.57 -14.71 -21.41
C LEU A 391 -2.65 -13.88 -20.54
N ALA A 392 -1.98 -12.88 -21.14
CA ALA A 392 -0.99 -12.05 -20.47
C ALA A 392 -0.74 -10.75 -21.24
N ARG A 393 -0.07 -9.82 -20.57
CA ARG A 393 0.62 -8.69 -21.20
C ARG A 393 2.10 -8.80 -20.87
N THR A 394 2.98 -8.42 -21.79
CA THR A 394 4.42 -8.60 -21.57
C THR A 394 5.26 -7.60 -22.35
N PHE A 395 6.47 -7.33 -21.85
CA PHE A 395 7.58 -6.80 -22.63
C PHE A 395 8.35 -7.96 -23.27
N LEU A 396 8.57 -7.89 -24.58
CA LEU A 396 9.32 -8.90 -25.32
C LEU A 396 10.75 -8.47 -25.66
N GLU A 397 11.03 -7.18 -25.64
CA GLU A 397 12.30 -6.59 -26.05
C GLU A 397 13.18 -6.30 -24.82
N GLU A 398 14.39 -6.86 -24.82
CA GLU A 398 15.41 -6.57 -23.81
C GLU A 398 16.07 -5.20 -24.03
N ALA A 399 16.65 -4.64 -22.98
CA ALA A 399 17.51 -3.46 -23.07
C ALA A 399 18.87 -3.83 -23.69
N LYS A 400 19.25 -3.17 -24.79
CA LYS A 400 20.50 -3.43 -25.52
C LYS A 400 21.46 -2.25 -25.51
N ASN A 401 20.94 -1.04 -25.32
CA ASN A 401 21.67 0.21 -25.37
C ASN A 401 21.47 1.05 -24.09
N PRO A 402 22.33 2.05 -23.81
CA PRO A 402 22.21 2.90 -22.62
C PRO A 402 20.90 3.68 -22.50
N GLU A 403 20.28 4.07 -23.61
CA GLU A 403 18.98 4.75 -23.66
C GLU A 403 17.79 3.84 -23.37
N ASP A 404 18.01 2.53 -23.39
CA ASP A 404 16.99 1.52 -23.04
C ASP A 404 16.86 1.34 -21.52
N LEU A 405 17.66 2.07 -20.72
CA LEU A 405 17.74 1.94 -19.26
C LEU A 405 17.42 3.26 -18.55
N TYR A 406 16.64 3.16 -17.48
CA TYR A 406 16.41 4.27 -16.55
C TYR A 406 17.69 4.69 -15.83
N ASP A 407 17.80 5.99 -15.56
CA ASP A 407 18.73 6.55 -14.59
C ASP A 407 18.04 6.73 -13.23
N GLU A 408 18.83 7.11 -12.20
CA GLU A 408 18.30 7.31 -10.85
C GLU A 408 17.34 8.51 -10.73
N ASN A 409 17.20 9.36 -11.76
CA ASN A 409 16.34 10.55 -11.75
C ASN A 409 14.97 10.33 -12.39
N ASP A 410 14.81 9.30 -13.22
CA ASP A 410 13.56 8.99 -13.92
C ASP A 410 12.41 8.66 -12.95
N ILE A 411 11.35 9.47 -13.00
CA ILE A 411 10.17 9.32 -12.13
C ILE A 411 9.43 7.99 -12.34
N ARG A 412 9.57 7.36 -13.51
CA ARG A 412 8.96 6.06 -13.82
C ARG A 412 9.63 4.93 -13.02
N ALA A 413 10.92 5.09 -12.72
CA ALA A 413 11.69 4.15 -11.93
C ALA A 413 11.60 4.43 -10.43
N LYS A 414 11.41 5.68 -10.00
CA LYS A 414 11.46 6.08 -8.57
C LYS A 414 10.21 5.68 -7.80
N VAL A 415 10.30 4.57 -7.07
CA VAL A 415 9.27 4.19 -6.08
C VAL A 415 9.26 5.21 -4.95
N GLY A 416 8.09 5.75 -4.63
CA GLY A 416 7.92 6.84 -3.68
C GLY A 416 7.94 8.25 -4.29
N GLY A 417 7.95 8.33 -5.63
CA GLY A 417 7.86 9.59 -6.35
C GLY A 417 9.01 10.52 -6.02
N ASN A 418 8.69 11.76 -5.64
CA ASN A 418 9.67 12.80 -5.34
C ASN A 418 9.98 12.94 -3.84
N GLN A 419 9.36 12.14 -2.97
CA GLN A 419 9.60 12.21 -1.54
C GLN A 419 10.74 11.29 -1.09
N THR A 420 11.50 11.74 -0.10
CA THR A 420 12.51 10.93 0.58
C THR A 420 11.94 10.35 1.88
N LEU A 421 12.35 9.12 2.19
CA LEU A 421 12.02 8.44 3.44
C LEU A 421 12.73 9.09 4.65
N PRO A 422 12.24 8.90 5.87
CA PRO A 422 12.88 9.42 7.08
C PRO A 422 14.15 8.67 7.50
N GLY A 423 14.70 7.75 6.69
CA GLY A 423 15.88 6.98 7.07
C GLY A 423 16.05 5.71 6.25
N ASP A 424 17.00 4.88 6.68
CA ASP A 424 17.35 3.62 6.02
C ASP A 424 16.22 2.59 6.08
N ILE A 425 15.99 1.93 4.94
CA ILE A 425 15.02 0.84 4.82
C ILE A 425 15.58 -0.41 5.51
N THR A 426 14.80 -1.00 6.41
CA THR A 426 15.12 -2.25 7.09
C THR A 426 14.43 -3.46 6.48
N ASN A 427 13.18 -3.30 6.03
CA ASN A 427 12.41 -4.34 5.34
C ASN A 427 11.63 -3.77 4.15
N ILE A 428 11.37 -4.62 3.16
CA ILE A 428 10.59 -4.28 1.96
C ILE A 428 9.64 -5.43 1.59
N GLN A 429 8.41 -5.07 1.24
CA GLN A 429 7.41 -5.98 0.70
C GLN A 429 6.75 -5.39 -0.54
N VAL A 430 6.29 -6.27 -1.43
CA VAL A 430 5.57 -5.89 -2.64
C VAL A 430 4.26 -6.65 -2.65
N SER A 431 3.15 -5.95 -2.86
CA SER A 431 1.82 -6.56 -2.95
C SER A 431 1.00 -5.82 -4.01
N GLY A 432 0.57 -6.54 -5.04
CA GLY A 432 -0.15 -5.96 -6.18
C GLY A 432 0.68 -4.88 -6.87
N ASP A 433 0.15 -3.65 -6.88
CA ASP A 433 0.73 -2.48 -7.54
C ASP A 433 1.50 -1.59 -6.54
N THR A 434 1.80 -2.09 -5.34
CA THR A 434 2.30 -1.28 -4.21
C THR A 434 3.56 -1.87 -3.59
N VAL A 435 4.46 -0.97 -3.21
CA VAL A 435 5.68 -1.29 -2.44
C VAL A 435 5.53 -0.72 -1.03
N PHE A 436 5.77 -1.57 -0.04
CA PHE A 436 5.84 -1.20 1.38
C PHE A 436 7.27 -1.28 1.89
N VAL A 437 7.66 -0.33 2.75
CA VAL A 437 8.98 -0.31 3.40
C VAL A 437 8.85 0.03 4.88
N SER A 438 9.71 -0.53 5.72
CA SER A 438 9.90 -0.07 7.10
C SER A 438 11.18 0.73 7.22
N VAL A 439 11.10 1.80 8.02
CA VAL A 439 12.21 2.66 8.38
C VAL A 439 12.28 2.70 9.92
N GLN A 440 13.50 2.57 10.46
CA GLN A 440 13.74 2.46 11.90
C GLN A 440 14.22 3.77 12.55
N THR A 441 14.70 4.74 11.76
CA THR A 441 15.27 5.99 12.27
C THR A 441 14.42 7.19 11.88
N ASP A 442 14.30 8.14 12.79
CA ASP A 442 13.66 9.42 12.51
C ASP A 442 14.70 10.35 11.89
N GLN A 443 14.46 10.80 10.66
CA GLN A 443 15.25 11.83 9.96
C GLN A 443 14.30 12.65 9.09
N ASN A 444 14.82 13.73 8.49
CA ASN A 444 14.04 14.60 7.58
C ASN A 444 12.74 15.12 8.22
N ASN A 445 12.78 15.37 9.55
CA ASN A 445 11.65 15.89 10.34
C ASN A 445 10.38 15.02 10.23
N LYS A 446 10.53 13.71 10.00
CA LYS A 446 9.43 12.75 9.84
C LYS A 446 9.65 11.54 10.73
N LYS A 447 8.58 11.06 11.36
CA LYS A 447 8.62 9.90 12.23
C LYS A 447 8.78 8.60 11.42
N SER A 448 9.74 7.77 11.82
CA SER A 448 9.95 6.39 11.35
C SER A 448 8.71 5.51 11.48
N GLY A 449 8.60 4.47 10.66
CA GLY A 449 7.39 3.66 10.58
C GLY A 449 7.34 2.82 9.31
N ILE A 450 6.13 2.39 8.94
CA ILE A 450 5.87 1.69 7.67
C ILE A 450 5.33 2.71 6.67
N PHE A 451 5.89 2.72 5.47
CA PHE A 451 5.50 3.58 4.36
C PHE A 451 5.13 2.76 3.14
N TYR A 452 4.27 3.32 2.29
CA TYR A 452 3.89 2.70 1.02
C TYR A 452 3.93 3.70 -0.14
N SER A 453 4.09 3.16 -1.35
CA SER A 453 3.99 3.87 -2.62
C SER A 453 3.36 2.95 -3.66
N GLN A 454 2.38 3.47 -4.39
CA GLN A 454 1.62 2.77 -5.41
C GLN A 454 2.06 3.22 -6.81
N ALA A 455 2.17 2.27 -7.73
CA ALA A 455 2.47 2.55 -9.13
C ALA A 455 1.31 3.29 -9.83
N LEU A 456 1.66 4.27 -10.66
CA LEU A 456 0.78 4.94 -11.62
C LEU A 456 1.07 4.39 -13.01
N PHE A 457 0.05 4.12 -13.80
CA PHE A 457 0.18 3.48 -15.10
C PHE A 457 -0.32 4.36 -16.24
N GLU A 458 0.28 4.23 -17.42
CA GLU A 458 -0.33 4.66 -18.68
C GLU A 458 -1.40 3.64 -19.13
N GLU A 459 -2.15 3.93 -20.20
CA GLU A 459 -3.27 3.10 -20.68
C GLU A 459 -2.84 1.70 -21.16
N SER A 460 -1.58 1.60 -21.62
CA SER A 460 -0.93 0.32 -21.96
C SER A 460 -0.70 -0.56 -20.72
N GLY A 461 -0.76 0.04 -19.53
CA GLY A 461 -0.51 -0.59 -18.24
C GLY A 461 0.94 -0.54 -17.76
N LYS A 462 1.83 0.12 -18.50
CA LYS A 462 3.22 0.38 -18.08
C LYS A 462 3.28 1.48 -17.03
N ILE A 463 4.23 1.36 -16.10
CA ILE A 463 4.46 2.36 -15.06
C ILE A 463 4.92 3.70 -15.68
N THR A 464 4.19 4.76 -15.37
CA THR A 464 4.48 6.15 -15.76
C THR A 464 4.94 7.01 -14.57
N GLY A 465 4.71 6.53 -13.34
CA GLY A 465 5.14 7.22 -12.12
C GLY A 465 4.72 6.46 -10.88
N TRP A 466 4.86 7.11 -9.73
CA TRP A 466 4.56 6.53 -8.42
C TRP A 466 3.90 7.58 -7.51
N THR A 467 3.04 7.12 -6.61
CA THR A 467 2.60 7.97 -5.50
C THR A 467 3.77 8.29 -4.59
N ASN A 468 3.76 9.48 -4.00
CA ASN A 468 4.73 9.84 -2.98
C ASN A 468 4.63 8.91 -1.76
N TRP A 469 5.73 8.71 -1.05
CA TRP A 469 5.71 7.93 0.20
C TRP A 469 4.69 8.47 1.19
N GLN A 470 3.76 7.61 1.61
CA GLN A 470 2.77 7.87 2.65
C GLN A 470 2.84 6.81 3.74
N ARG A 471 2.38 7.11 4.96
CA ARG A 471 2.34 6.13 6.04
C ARG A 471 1.35 5.01 5.72
N ALA A 472 1.72 3.78 6.04
CA ALA A 472 0.94 2.58 5.78
C ALA A 472 0.35 1.94 7.06
N ALA A 473 0.74 2.42 8.24
CA ALA A 473 0.20 1.93 9.50
C ALA A 473 0.33 2.99 10.60
N LEU A 474 -0.66 3.01 11.50
CA LEU A 474 -0.68 3.89 12.67
C LEU A 474 0.22 3.31 13.76
N MET A 475 1.53 3.54 13.62
CA MET A 475 2.56 3.05 14.55
C MET A 475 3.44 4.22 15.02
N PRO A 476 3.37 4.60 16.31
CA PRO A 476 4.21 5.68 16.87
C PRO A 476 5.64 5.21 17.21
N GLU A 477 5.86 3.89 17.21
CA GLU A 477 7.14 3.26 17.49
C GLU A 477 7.99 3.13 16.22
N ASN A 478 9.31 3.04 16.42
CA ASN A 478 10.25 2.84 15.34
C ASN A 478 10.20 1.38 14.90
N ILE A 479 10.05 1.10 13.59
CA ILE A 479 9.77 -0.26 13.10
C ILE A 479 11.03 -0.90 12.53
N ASN A 480 11.45 -2.03 13.12
CA ASN A 480 12.58 -2.83 12.63
C ASN A 480 12.15 -3.78 11.49
N GLY A 481 10.99 -4.40 11.60
CA GLY A 481 10.46 -5.34 10.62
C GLY A 481 8.94 -5.33 10.57
N PHE A 482 8.38 -5.82 9.47
CA PHE A 482 6.92 -5.94 9.30
C PHE A 482 6.57 -6.99 8.24
N GLU A 483 5.33 -7.47 8.28
CA GLU A 483 4.72 -8.30 7.25
C GLU A 483 3.30 -7.81 6.97
N PHE A 484 2.89 -7.76 5.70
CA PHE A 484 1.57 -7.30 5.27
C PHE A 484 0.71 -8.47 4.75
N ASN A 485 -0.54 -8.53 5.18
CA ASN A 485 -1.52 -9.49 4.67
C ASN A 485 -2.57 -8.82 3.79
N PRO A 486 -2.50 -9.01 2.45
CA PRO A 486 -3.46 -8.40 1.53
C PRO A 486 -4.88 -8.98 1.62
N ILE A 487 -5.09 -10.11 2.31
CA ILE A 487 -6.40 -10.74 2.48
C ILE A 487 -7.24 -10.00 3.52
N THR A 488 -6.61 -9.50 4.59
CA THR A 488 -7.29 -8.81 5.70
C THR A 488 -6.97 -7.32 5.76
N GLY A 489 -5.90 -6.88 5.09
CA GLY A 489 -5.35 -5.53 5.18
C GLY A 489 -4.49 -5.29 6.42
N ASN A 490 -4.18 -6.33 7.20
CA ASN A 490 -3.47 -6.20 8.48
C ASN A 490 -1.95 -6.21 8.31
N PHE A 491 -1.27 -5.55 9.24
CA PHE A 491 0.18 -5.60 9.38
C PHE A 491 0.56 -6.37 10.65
N TRP A 492 1.56 -7.24 10.57
CA TRP A 492 2.39 -7.57 11.72
C TRP A 492 3.57 -6.61 11.73
N SER A 493 3.91 -6.05 12.89
CA SER A 493 5.03 -5.15 13.06
C SER A 493 5.92 -5.58 14.22
N ILE A 494 7.22 -5.33 14.05
CA ILE A 494 8.26 -5.63 15.02
C ILE A 494 8.94 -4.30 15.36
N PRO A 495 8.46 -3.59 16.39
CA PRO A 495 9.04 -2.32 16.80
C PRO A 495 10.34 -2.50 17.58
N VAL A 496 11.08 -1.41 17.68
CA VAL A 496 12.18 -1.23 18.64
C VAL A 496 11.61 -0.56 19.88
N ASN A 497 11.70 -1.24 21.02
CA ASN A 497 11.33 -0.70 22.31
C ASN A 497 12.25 0.47 22.65
N LYS A 498 11.68 1.67 22.82
CA LYS A 498 12.45 2.89 23.04
C LYS A 498 13.16 2.92 24.39
N ASP A 499 12.60 2.27 25.42
CA ASP A 499 13.10 2.38 26.79
C ASP A 499 14.42 1.62 26.99
N ASN A 500 14.60 0.53 26.25
CA ASN A 500 15.73 -0.38 26.43
C ASN A 500 16.39 -0.82 25.12
N ASN A 501 15.96 -0.27 23.98
CA ASN A 501 16.44 -0.59 22.63
C ASN A 501 16.31 -2.08 22.26
N GLN A 502 15.38 -2.82 22.90
CA GLN A 502 15.11 -4.22 22.62
C GLN A 502 14.08 -4.38 21.49
N ILE A 503 14.16 -5.49 20.77
CA ILE A 503 13.25 -5.84 19.67
C ILE A 503 12.47 -7.08 20.12
N ASN A 504 11.63 -6.96 21.13
CA ASN A 504 11.02 -8.12 21.81
C ASN A 504 9.49 -8.11 21.81
N LYS A 505 8.89 -7.22 21.02
CA LYS A 505 7.43 -7.09 20.83
C LYS A 505 7.06 -7.36 19.37
N VAL A 506 5.89 -7.93 19.19
CA VAL A 506 5.20 -8.08 17.92
C VAL A 506 3.79 -7.59 18.10
N PHE A 507 3.40 -6.62 17.30
CA PHE A 507 2.03 -6.14 17.23
C PHE A 507 1.38 -6.61 15.93
N ARG A 508 0.06 -6.78 15.98
CA ARG A 508 -0.77 -6.98 14.80
C ARG A 508 -1.86 -5.93 14.77
N THR A 509 -2.06 -5.30 13.60
CA THR A 509 -3.20 -4.42 13.41
C THR A 509 -4.48 -5.24 13.26
N GLU A 510 -5.57 -4.76 13.83
CA GLU A 510 -6.87 -5.42 13.77
C GLU A 510 -8.00 -4.44 13.49
N TRP A 511 -9.03 -4.94 12.79
CA TRP A 511 -10.27 -4.21 12.65
C TRP A 511 -11.00 -4.18 13.99
N THR A 512 -11.15 -2.98 14.55
CA THR A 512 -11.88 -2.76 15.79
C THR A 512 -13.38 -3.04 15.61
N GLN A 513 -14.07 -3.36 16.71
CA GLN A 513 -15.53 -3.47 16.77
C GLN A 513 -16.15 -2.33 17.60
N GLY A 514 -15.58 -1.11 17.53
CA GLY A 514 -16.09 0.07 18.25
C GLY A 514 -15.59 0.23 19.70
N GLN A 515 -14.39 -0.26 20.01
CA GLN A 515 -13.91 -0.35 21.40
C GLN A 515 -12.98 0.80 21.82
N THR A 516 -12.47 1.58 20.88
CA THR A 516 -11.51 2.67 21.17
C THR A 516 -12.21 3.93 21.67
N ASP A 517 -11.49 4.75 22.42
CA ASP A 517 -12.06 6.01 22.93
C ASP A 517 -12.40 6.99 21.82
N LEU A 518 -11.69 6.93 20.68
CA LEU A 518 -12.00 7.74 19.51
C LEU A 518 -13.30 7.29 18.84
N GLU A 519 -13.48 5.98 18.65
CA GLU A 519 -14.74 5.44 18.13
C GLU A 519 -15.91 5.81 19.04
N LYS A 520 -15.75 5.66 20.36
CA LYS A 520 -16.79 6.04 21.33
C LYS A 520 -17.11 7.54 21.26
N LEU A 521 -16.10 8.39 21.25
CA LEU A 521 -16.28 9.84 21.13
C LEU A 521 -17.06 10.18 19.85
N ILE A 522 -16.67 9.60 18.71
CA ILE A 522 -17.33 9.86 17.43
C ILE A 522 -18.77 9.36 17.44
N SER A 523 -19.04 8.14 17.92
CA SER A 523 -20.41 7.61 18.00
C SER A 523 -21.30 8.39 18.98
N GLN A 524 -20.72 9.02 20.02
CA GLN A 524 -21.45 9.93 20.91
C GLN A 524 -21.76 11.27 20.25
N GLN A 525 -20.87 11.77 19.40
CA GLN A 525 -21.08 13.04 18.70
C GLN A 525 -21.97 12.89 17.45
N PHE A 526 -21.86 11.77 16.76
CA PHE A 526 -22.64 11.42 15.56
C PHE A 526 -23.52 10.22 15.87
N LEU A 527 -24.68 10.48 16.45
CA LEU A 527 -25.62 9.45 16.89
C LEU A 527 -26.19 8.66 15.70
N GLN A 528 -26.33 7.34 15.86
CA GLN A 528 -26.89 6.46 14.84
C GLN A 528 -28.31 6.86 14.40
N GLU A 529 -29.15 7.31 15.34
CA GLU A 529 -30.52 7.78 15.06
C GLU A 529 -30.57 9.01 14.14
N HIS A 530 -29.45 9.74 14.04
CA HIS A 530 -29.26 10.86 13.12
C HIS A 530 -28.45 10.46 11.87
N GLY A 531 -28.30 9.15 11.62
CA GLY A 531 -27.53 8.61 10.50
C GLY A 531 -26.02 8.52 10.73
N GLY A 532 -25.52 8.83 11.93
CA GLY A 532 -24.09 8.80 12.28
C GLY A 532 -23.20 9.64 11.35
N VAL A 533 -22.04 9.09 10.97
CA VAL A 533 -21.07 9.78 10.10
C VAL A 533 -21.45 9.56 8.64
N GLN A 534 -21.59 10.66 7.91
CA GLN A 534 -22.08 10.70 6.52
C GLN A 534 -20.93 10.88 5.51
N ASN A 535 -19.84 11.53 5.93
CA ASN A 535 -18.61 11.63 5.15
C ASN A 535 -17.39 11.75 6.06
N LEU A 536 -16.24 11.32 5.55
CA LEU A 536 -14.92 11.45 6.17
C LEU A 536 -13.94 11.98 5.11
N VAL A 537 -13.31 13.11 5.39
CA VAL A 537 -12.27 13.72 4.54
C VAL A 537 -10.96 13.76 5.30
N ASP A 538 -9.90 13.17 4.74
CA ASP A 538 -8.53 13.31 5.28
C ASP A 538 -7.86 14.57 4.71
N ILE A 539 -7.39 15.44 5.59
CA ILE A 539 -6.66 16.66 5.25
C ILE A 539 -5.18 16.45 5.61
N PRO A 540 -4.31 16.20 4.61
CA PRO A 540 -2.88 16.03 4.86
C PRO A 540 -2.20 17.36 5.19
N PHE A 541 -1.08 17.33 5.90
CA PHE A 541 -0.33 18.53 6.31
C PHE A 541 0.12 19.46 5.18
N ASN A 542 0.19 18.94 3.94
CA ASN A 542 0.56 19.70 2.75
C ASN A 542 -0.66 20.22 1.97
N ASN A 543 -1.85 20.18 2.56
CA ASN A 543 -3.05 20.80 1.99
C ASN A 543 -2.93 22.34 2.01
N GLN A 544 -3.56 23.00 1.04
CA GLN A 544 -3.54 24.45 0.95
C GLN A 544 -4.27 25.08 2.16
N GLY A 545 -3.72 26.15 2.72
CA GLY A 545 -4.30 26.81 3.89
C GLY A 545 -3.89 26.21 5.23
N LEU A 546 -3.06 25.16 5.25
CA LEU A 546 -2.40 24.64 6.44
C LEU A 546 -0.96 25.16 6.55
N ASP A 547 -0.43 25.22 7.78
CA ASP A 547 0.98 25.53 8.03
C ASP A 547 1.86 24.34 7.67
N THR A 548 2.78 24.54 6.73
CA THR A 548 3.75 23.53 6.28
C THR A 548 5.12 23.67 6.95
N THR A 549 5.28 24.66 7.84
CA THR A 549 6.53 24.96 8.55
C THR A 549 6.79 23.92 9.64
N VAL A 550 8.01 23.38 9.65
CA VAL A 550 8.46 22.46 10.71
C VAL A 550 8.25 23.09 12.08
N GLY A 551 7.66 22.30 12.99
CA GLY A 551 7.25 22.72 14.33
C GLY A 551 5.74 22.96 14.45
N ASN A 552 5.06 23.26 13.33
CA ASN A 552 3.63 23.62 13.31
C ASN A 552 2.75 22.69 12.46
N ARG A 553 3.35 21.79 11.67
CA ARG A 553 2.62 20.92 10.74
C ARG A 553 1.66 20.00 11.49
N PHE A 554 0.53 19.72 10.86
CA PHE A 554 -0.44 18.74 11.35
C PHE A 554 -1.33 18.24 10.21
N SER A 555 -1.92 17.06 10.39
CA SER A 555 -2.98 16.52 9.53
C SER A 555 -4.23 16.31 10.39
N PHE A 556 -5.41 16.36 9.78
CA PHE A 556 -6.67 16.13 10.50
C PHE A 556 -7.76 15.53 9.60
N LEU A 557 -8.76 14.94 10.25
CA LEU A 557 -9.96 14.41 9.61
C LEU A 557 -11.10 15.42 9.76
N ILE A 558 -11.92 15.55 8.72
CA ILE A 558 -13.22 16.20 8.78
C ILE A 558 -14.29 15.11 8.74
N LEU A 559 -15.14 15.05 9.75
CA LEU A 559 -16.32 14.20 9.82
C LEU A 559 -17.57 15.07 9.64
N THR A 560 -18.53 14.61 8.85
CA THR A 560 -19.80 15.31 8.66
C THR A 560 -20.99 14.41 9.01
N GLY A 561 -22.10 15.03 9.39
CA GLY A 561 -23.36 14.35 9.69
C GLY A 561 -24.51 15.34 9.77
N LEU A 562 -25.62 14.92 10.37
CA LEU A 562 -26.79 15.79 10.53
C LEU A 562 -26.46 17.04 11.36
N ASN A 563 -26.52 18.22 10.74
CA ASN A 563 -26.30 19.53 11.34
C ASN A 563 -24.96 19.69 12.08
N LYS A 564 -23.97 18.83 11.78
CA LYS A 564 -22.76 18.70 12.60
C LYS A 564 -21.50 18.43 11.78
N VAL A 565 -20.41 19.07 12.20
CA VAL A 565 -19.06 18.90 11.67
C VAL A 565 -18.10 18.58 12.81
N GLY A 566 -17.22 17.59 12.60
CA GLY A 566 -16.16 17.22 13.53
C GLY A 566 -14.79 17.38 12.87
N LEU A 567 -13.83 17.99 13.57
CA LEU A 567 -12.43 18.09 13.15
C LEU A 567 -11.57 17.32 14.15
N ILE A 568 -10.77 16.38 13.67
CA ILE A 568 -10.00 15.47 14.55
C ILE A 568 -8.55 15.41 14.09
N GLN A 569 -7.63 15.85 14.92
CA GLN A 569 -6.21 15.83 14.60
C GLN A 569 -5.70 14.38 14.46
N SER A 570 -5.13 14.05 13.29
CA SER A 570 -4.63 12.71 12.98
C SER A 570 -3.10 12.63 13.10
N SER A 571 -2.38 13.74 12.97
CA SER A 571 -0.92 13.85 13.17
C SER A 571 -0.54 15.28 13.54
N LYS A 572 0.55 15.49 14.30
CA LYS A 572 1.15 16.83 14.58
C LYS A 572 2.66 16.76 14.74
N ASP A 573 3.33 17.90 14.58
CA ASP A 573 4.73 18.07 14.96
C ASP A 573 4.91 18.05 16.49
N ILE A 574 5.66 17.06 16.96
CA ILE A 574 6.17 16.92 18.33
C ILE A 574 7.68 16.94 18.23
N ASP A 575 8.35 17.90 18.88
CA ASP A 575 9.81 18.12 18.78
C ASP A 575 10.31 18.15 17.33
N ASP A 576 9.66 18.95 16.48
CA ASP A 576 9.96 19.12 15.04
C ASP A 576 9.82 17.84 14.18
N ILE A 577 9.18 16.80 14.71
CA ILE A 577 8.91 15.53 14.01
C ILE A 577 7.40 15.35 13.82
N LEU A 578 6.98 15.22 12.56
CA LEU A 578 5.58 14.93 12.23
C LEU A 578 5.22 13.51 12.71
N THR A 579 4.39 13.45 13.75
CA THR A 579 4.06 12.22 14.49
C THR A 579 2.56 11.94 14.40
N PRO A 580 2.14 10.69 14.11
CA PRO A 580 0.74 10.28 14.19
C PRO A 580 0.18 10.39 15.60
N THR A 581 -1.01 10.98 15.77
CA THR A 581 -1.63 11.22 17.09
C THR A 581 -3.11 10.85 17.17
N LEU A 582 -3.66 10.17 16.16
CA LEU A 582 -5.10 9.88 16.07
C LEU A 582 -5.68 9.24 17.35
N ASN A 583 -4.88 8.45 18.07
CA ASN A 583 -5.33 7.70 19.25
C ASN A 583 -5.18 8.44 20.58
N SER A 584 -4.69 9.68 20.55
CA SER A 584 -4.49 10.51 21.74
C SER A 584 -5.54 11.62 21.77
N ILE A 585 -6.67 11.35 22.44
CA ILE A 585 -7.70 12.37 22.69
C ILE A 585 -7.27 13.14 23.94
N GLU A 586 -6.66 14.30 23.74
CA GLU A 586 -6.19 15.14 24.84
C GLU A 586 -7.31 16.05 25.35
N LYS A 587 -7.89 16.86 24.44
CA LYS A 587 -8.92 17.87 24.75
C LYS A 587 -9.88 18.02 23.59
N VAL A 588 -11.16 18.14 23.92
CA VAL A 588 -12.25 18.26 22.95
C VAL A 588 -12.99 19.58 23.18
N PHE A 589 -13.16 20.37 22.12
CA PHE A 589 -14.08 21.50 22.09
C PHE A 589 -15.41 21.10 21.45
N ILE A 590 -16.52 21.47 22.06
CA ILE A 590 -17.87 21.17 21.58
C ILE A 590 -18.67 22.48 21.56
N SER A 591 -19.23 22.81 20.39
CA SER A 591 -20.15 23.91 20.17
C SER A 591 -21.49 23.40 19.66
N THR A 592 -22.57 24.02 20.16
CA THR A 592 -23.97 23.67 19.83
C THR A 592 -24.76 24.86 19.28
N ASP A 593 -24.11 25.99 19.01
CA ASP A 593 -24.73 27.20 18.47
C ASP A 593 -24.15 27.63 17.11
N GLY A 594 -23.28 26.80 16.51
CA GLY A 594 -22.61 27.06 15.24
C GLY A 594 -21.41 28.00 15.35
N THR A 595 -21.02 28.44 16.56
CA THR A 595 -19.93 29.40 16.79
C THR A 595 -18.69 28.76 17.42
N LEU A 596 -17.56 29.46 17.35
CA LEU A 596 -16.35 29.16 18.13
C LEU A 596 -16.23 30.02 19.40
N ASN A 597 -17.35 30.54 19.92
CA ASN A 597 -17.34 31.28 21.18
C ASN A 597 -16.64 30.45 22.28
N ASP A 598 -15.82 31.09 23.10
CA ASP A 598 -15.01 30.47 24.17
C ASP A 598 -13.98 29.42 23.69
N PHE A 599 -13.72 29.30 22.39
CA PHE A 599 -12.65 28.44 21.88
C PHE A 599 -11.29 28.88 22.44
N ASN A 600 -10.71 28.04 23.29
CA ASN A 600 -9.33 28.19 23.73
C ASN A 600 -8.40 27.29 22.90
N LYS A 601 -7.26 27.84 22.49
CA LYS A 601 -6.27 27.10 21.71
C LYS A 601 -5.74 25.90 22.53
N LYS A 602 -5.34 24.83 21.84
CA LYS A 602 -4.85 23.52 22.37
C LYS A 602 -5.92 22.43 22.51
N VAL A 603 -6.60 22.08 21.43
CA VAL A 603 -7.51 20.93 21.38
C VAL A 603 -7.08 19.91 20.33
N SER A 604 -7.32 18.64 20.59
CA SER A 604 -7.10 17.55 19.63
C SER A 604 -8.34 17.29 18.75
N SER A 605 -9.52 17.76 19.19
CA SER A 605 -10.77 17.60 18.45
C SER A 605 -11.75 18.76 18.66
N ILE A 606 -12.51 19.09 17.62
CA ILE A 606 -13.54 20.13 17.60
C ILE A 606 -14.82 19.52 17.04
N PHE A 607 -15.95 19.72 17.70
CA PHE A 607 -17.28 19.37 17.17
C PHE A 607 -18.18 20.60 17.20
N ILE A 608 -18.77 20.94 16.07
CA ILE A 608 -19.61 22.14 15.92
C ILE A 608 -20.96 21.70 15.35
N SER A 609 -22.03 22.14 16.00
CA SER A 609 -23.42 21.92 15.61
C SER A 609 -24.26 23.15 15.94
N GLY A 610 -25.49 23.21 15.46
CA GLY A 610 -26.38 24.36 15.69
C GLY A 610 -26.14 25.53 14.74
N GLY A 611 -26.85 26.64 14.95
CA GLY A 611 -26.78 27.81 14.08
C GLY A 611 -27.18 27.47 12.64
N ASP A 612 -26.50 28.07 11.67
CA ASP A 612 -26.80 27.85 10.24
C ASP A 612 -26.49 26.43 9.76
N LEU A 613 -25.78 25.61 10.55
CA LEU A 613 -25.63 24.18 10.24
C LEU A 613 -26.97 23.43 10.31
N GLU A 614 -27.94 23.90 11.12
CA GLU A 614 -29.30 23.35 11.14
C GLU A 614 -30.07 23.67 9.86
N CYS A 615 -29.73 24.77 9.18
CA CYS A 615 -30.37 25.22 7.95
C CYS A 615 -29.87 24.53 6.68
N ILE A 616 -28.77 23.76 6.76
CA ILE A 616 -28.21 22.99 5.64
C ILE A 616 -28.45 21.47 5.77
N GLU A 617 -28.92 21.03 6.93
CA GLU A 617 -29.30 19.66 7.27
C GLU A 617 -28.20 18.59 7.13
N ASN A 618 -28.41 17.55 6.33
CA ASN A 618 -27.49 16.42 6.26
C ASN A 618 -26.20 16.83 5.53
N ILE A 619 -25.14 17.09 6.30
CA ILE A 619 -23.85 17.50 5.77
C ILE A 619 -23.12 16.27 5.26
N ASN A 620 -22.81 16.25 3.97
CA ASN A 620 -22.18 15.11 3.29
C ASN A 620 -20.89 15.48 2.55
N SER A 621 -20.50 16.75 2.56
CA SER A 621 -19.34 17.24 1.82
C SER A 621 -18.64 18.36 2.58
N ALA A 622 -17.32 18.38 2.50
CA ALA A 622 -16.47 19.41 3.09
C ALA A 622 -15.24 19.68 2.23
N ALA A 623 -14.75 20.92 2.25
CA ALA A 623 -13.51 21.33 1.59
C ALA A 623 -12.79 22.43 2.39
N ILE A 624 -11.46 22.40 2.35
CA ILE A 624 -10.60 23.51 2.78
C ILE A 624 -10.21 24.30 1.54
N ILE A 625 -10.37 25.62 1.58
CA ILE A 625 -10.03 26.52 0.48
C ILE A 625 -9.21 27.71 0.99
N SER A 626 -8.33 28.24 0.16
CA SER A 626 -7.57 29.45 0.47
C SER A 626 -7.36 30.34 -0.74
N ASP A 627 -7.42 31.65 -0.52
CA ASP A 627 -7.09 32.70 -1.49
C ASP A 627 -5.64 33.22 -1.35
N ASN A 628 -4.83 32.55 -0.52
CA ASN A 628 -3.49 32.93 -0.03
C ASN A 628 -3.46 34.03 1.05
N ASN A 629 -4.55 34.75 1.30
CA ASN A 629 -4.65 35.67 2.43
C ASN A 629 -5.35 35.01 3.61
N PHE A 630 -6.45 34.32 3.32
CA PHE A 630 -7.28 33.62 4.26
C PHE A 630 -7.54 32.18 3.82
N GLY A 631 -7.83 31.32 4.79
CA GLY A 631 -8.32 29.97 4.60
C GLY A 631 -9.69 29.79 5.23
N TRP A 632 -10.53 28.97 4.63
CA TRP A 632 -11.88 28.68 5.09
C TRP A 632 -12.20 27.20 5.03
N LEU A 633 -13.08 26.78 5.94
CA LEU A 633 -13.76 25.48 5.89
C LEU A 633 -15.15 25.70 5.32
N VAL A 634 -15.44 25.00 4.23
CA VAL A 634 -16.76 25.04 3.58
C VAL A 634 -17.39 23.66 3.68
N VAL A 635 -18.68 23.62 4.03
CA VAL A 635 -19.46 22.39 4.16
C VAL A 635 -20.76 22.48 3.38
N GLY A 636 -21.19 21.36 2.81
CA GLY A 636 -22.39 21.26 1.98
C GLY A 636 -23.27 20.11 2.41
N GLY A 637 -24.58 20.34 2.34
CA GLY A 637 -25.58 19.34 2.70
C GLY A 637 -26.81 19.34 1.81
N SER A 638 -27.87 18.69 2.27
CA SER A 638 -29.12 18.54 1.54
C SER A 638 -29.85 19.86 1.29
N LYS A 639 -29.69 20.87 2.15
CA LYS A 639 -30.42 22.16 2.07
C LYS A 639 -29.55 23.41 1.97
N GLY A 640 -28.25 23.26 1.75
CA GLY A 640 -27.39 24.43 1.54
C GLY A 640 -25.91 24.21 1.68
N LEU A 641 -25.20 25.31 1.48
CA LEU A 641 -23.76 25.48 1.63
C LEU A 641 -23.54 26.40 2.84
N ALA A 642 -22.57 26.07 3.70
CA ALA A 642 -22.15 26.93 4.80
C ALA A 642 -20.63 27.07 4.83
N ILE A 643 -20.17 28.20 5.35
CA ILE A 643 -18.74 28.54 5.47
C ILE A 643 -18.42 28.97 6.89
N LEU A 644 -17.30 28.49 7.43
CA LEU A 644 -16.76 28.95 8.72
C LEU A 644 -15.95 30.23 8.49
N THR A 645 -16.43 31.36 9.02
CA THR A 645 -15.86 32.69 8.74
C THR A 645 -16.10 33.67 9.88
N LYS A 646 -15.44 34.82 9.83
CA LYS A 646 -15.75 36.01 10.64
C LYS A 646 -16.81 36.87 9.96
N LYS A 647 -17.43 37.80 10.71
CA LYS A 647 -18.48 38.68 10.20
C LYS A 647 -18.06 39.51 8.97
N ASN A 648 -16.79 39.87 8.86
CA ASN A 648 -16.22 40.60 7.71
C ASN A 648 -15.81 39.69 6.54
N GLY A 649 -16.22 38.42 6.55
CA GLY A 649 -15.88 37.42 5.54
C GLY A 649 -14.46 36.83 5.67
N ALA A 650 -13.63 37.31 6.61
CA ALA A 650 -12.28 36.80 6.79
C ALA A 650 -12.26 35.40 7.42
N GLY A 651 -11.39 34.54 6.88
CA GLY A 651 -11.08 33.22 7.44
C GLY A 651 -9.90 33.25 8.42
N TRP A 652 -9.24 32.11 8.63
CA TRP A 652 -7.93 32.11 9.32
C TRP A 652 -6.85 32.66 8.40
N ASN A 653 -5.77 33.21 8.95
CA ASN A 653 -4.67 33.76 8.17
C ASN A 653 -3.95 32.65 7.38
N ALA A 654 -4.01 32.66 6.05
CA ALA A 654 -3.39 31.63 5.22
C ALA A 654 -1.88 31.78 5.08
N ASN A 655 -1.31 32.97 5.32
CA ASN A 655 0.14 33.16 5.35
C ASN A 655 0.79 32.46 6.55
N GLN A 656 0.05 32.34 7.66
CA GLN A 656 0.45 31.51 8.80
C GLN A 656 -0.04 30.08 8.64
N GLY A 657 -1.21 29.89 8.02
CA GLY A 657 -1.87 28.61 7.88
C GLY A 657 -2.57 28.16 9.16
N LEU A 658 -3.50 27.22 9.01
CA LEU A 658 -4.02 26.47 10.15
C LEU A 658 -2.93 25.48 10.62
N SER A 659 -2.62 25.48 11.90
CA SER A 659 -1.51 24.71 12.48
C SER A 659 -1.99 23.76 13.58
N LYS A 660 -1.06 22.96 14.12
CA LYS A 660 -1.33 21.96 15.17
C LYS A 660 -2.19 22.50 16.32
N ASP A 661 -2.99 21.60 16.88
CA ASP A 661 -4.02 21.88 17.88
C ASP A 661 -5.04 22.95 17.45
N PHE A 662 -5.27 23.03 16.14
CA PHE A 662 -6.15 23.97 15.44
C PHE A 662 -5.82 25.44 15.72
N SER A 663 -4.54 25.75 15.97
CA SER A 663 -4.09 27.13 16.13
C SER A 663 -4.18 27.86 14.78
N GLY A 664 -4.93 28.96 14.77
CA GLY A 664 -5.31 29.70 13.56
C GLY A 664 -6.81 30.00 13.54
N LEU A 665 -7.61 29.12 14.16
CA LEU A 665 -9.02 29.41 14.45
C LEU A 665 -9.14 30.46 15.56
N ASP A 666 -10.23 31.21 15.50
CA ASP A 666 -10.52 32.37 16.34
C ASP A 666 -11.94 32.24 16.92
N SER A 667 -12.15 32.72 18.15
CA SER A 667 -13.44 32.64 18.83
C SER A 667 -14.56 33.45 18.15
N GLU A 668 -14.20 34.41 17.30
CA GLU A 668 -15.16 35.20 16.51
C GLU A 668 -15.72 34.46 15.29
N MET A 669 -15.20 33.26 14.98
CA MET A 669 -15.64 32.51 13.81
C MET A 669 -16.95 31.76 14.07
N TYR A 670 -17.80 31.69 13.05
CA TYR A 670 -19.05 30.97 13.09
C TYR A 670 -19.39 30.43 11.70
N PHE A 671 -20.24 29.39 11.66
CA PHE A 671 -20.82 28.93 10.40
C PHE A 671 -21.95 29.84 9.97
N ILE A 672 -21.90 30.26 8.71
CA ILE A 672 -22.98 31.00 8.05
C ILE A 672 -23.37 30.32 6.74
N LYS A 673 -24.67 30.21 6.48
CA LYS A 673 -25.22 29.69 5.23
C LYS A 673 -24.97 30.72 4.12
N ILE A 674 -24.46 30.24 2.99
CA ILE A 674 -24.16 31.06 1.82
C ILE A 674 -24.77 30.46 0.55
N GLY A 675 -25.31 31.32 -0.32
CA GLY A 675 -25.97 30.90 -1.55
C GLY A 675 -27.24 30.08 -1.33
N ASN A 676 -27.87 29.68 -2.44
CA ASN A 676 -29.08 28.87 -2.44
C ASN A 676 -28.82 27.56 -3.20
N TYR A 677 -28.37 26.55 -2.48
CA TYR A 677 -28.07 25.22 -3.00
C TYR A 677 -28.92 24.18 -2.29
N GLU A 678 -29.26 23.12 -3.01
CA GLU A 678 -29.90 21.92 -2.48
C GLU A 678 -29.13 20.70 -2.99
N ASN A 679 -29.21 19.61 -2.24
CA ASN A 679 -28.62 18.31 -2.58
C ASN A 679 -27.16 18.40 -3.04
N ILE A 680 -26.33 19.13 -2.30
CA ILE A 680 -24.88 19.14 -2.57
C ILE A 680 -24.37 17.71 -2.40
N ARG A 681 -23.59 17.27 -3.39
CA ARG A 681 -22.96 15.94 -3.44
C ARG A 681 -21.47 16.01 -3.16
N LYS A 682 -20.81 17.08 -3.63
CA LYS A 682 -19.36 17.24 -3.52
C LYS A 682 -18.94 18.70 -3.60
N LEU A 683 -17.93 19.04 -2.82
CA LEU A 683 -17.22 20.30 -2.84
C LEU A 683 -15.77 20.01 -3.22
N ILE A 684 -15.24 20.81 -4.15
CA ILE A 684 -13.85 20.68 -4.59
C ILE A 684 -13.22 22.06 -4.53
N ALA A 685 -12.14 22.19 -3.77
CA ALA A 685 -11.34 23.40 -3.72
C ALA A 685 -10.10 23.25 -4.61
N SER A 686 -9.86 24.25 -5.45
CA SER A 686 -8.63 24.39 -6.23
C SER A 686 -8.23 25.85 -6.24
N LYS A 687 -7.11 26.19 -5.59
CA LYS A 687 -6.69 27.58 -5.36
C LYS A 687 -7.83 28.35 -4.64
N ASN A 688 -8.20 29.52 -5.14
CA ASN A 688 -9.31 30.33 -4.62
C ASN A 688 -10.69 29.98 -5.22
N LYS A 689 -10.79 28.89 -5.99
CA LYS A 689 -12.04 28.46 -6.65
C LYS A 689 -12.67 27.29 -5.92
N LEU A 690 -13.92 27.47 -5.52
CA LEU A 690 -14.78 26.43 -5.00
C LEU A 690 -15.69 25.93 -6.13
N TYR A 691 -15.65 24.63 -6.39
CA TYR A 691 -16.59 23.96 -7.30
C TYR A 691 -17.62 23.20 -6.47
N ILE A 692 -18.89 23.45 -6.78
CA ILE A 692 -20.05 22.93 -6.04
C ILE A 692 -20.81 22.00 -6.97
N LEU A 693 -20.77 20.70 -6.67
CA LEU A 693 -21.56 19.68 -7.35
C LEU A 693 -22.86 19.46 -6.57
N THR A 694 -23.99 19.66 -7.23
CA THR A 694 -25.32 19.20 -6.77
C THR A 694 -25.75 17.99 -7.61
N ASP A 695 -26.97 17.50 -7.39
CA ASP A 695 -27.59 16.51 -8.28
C ASP A 695 -27.89 17.02 -9.69
N THR A 696 -28.04 18.33 -9.89
CA THR A 696 -28.45 18.90 -11.20
C THR A 696 -27.53 19.98 -11.76
N LYS A 697 -26.54 20.48 -11.01
CA LYS A 697 -25.66 21.56 -11.47
C LYS A 697 -24.24 21.47 -10.92
N ILE A 698 -23.30 22.03 -11.69
CA ILE A 698 -21.92 22.35 -11.28
C ILE A 698 -21.78 23.87 -11.31
N ASP A 699 -21.51 24.47 -10.17
CA ASP A 699 -21.20 25.89 -10.08
C ASP A 699 -19.74 26.09 -9.63
N ARG A 700 -19.10 27.15 -10.14
CA ARG A 700 -17.80 27.64 -9.67
C ARG A 700 -17.98 28.99 -9.00
N VAL A 701 -17.39 29.14 -7.82
CA VAL A 701 -17.37 30.37 -7.03
C VAL A 701 -15.92 30.74 -6.75
N GLU A 702 -15.55 32.00 -6.96
CA GLU A 702 -14.27 32.54 -6.52
C GLU A 702 -14.44 33.10 -5.12
N LEU A 703 -13.74 32.53 -4.14
CA LEU A 703 -13.87 32.95 -2.75
C LEU A 703 -12.72 33.89 -2.37
N ASP A 704 -13.12 35.03 -1.80
CA ASP A 704 -12.27 35.97 -1.08
C ASP A 704 -13.11 36.60 0.03
N ALA A 705 -12.46 37.28 0.99
CA ALA A 705 -13.15 37.87 2.13
C ALA A 705 -14.21 38.91 1.73
N HIS A 706 -13.99 39.64 0.62
CA HIS A 706 -14.93 40.65 0.15
C HIS A 706 -16.20 40.01 -0.45
N ASN A 707 -16.04 39.00 -1.30
CA ASN A 707 -17.17 38.25 -1.87
C ASN A 707 -17.99 37.58 -0.76
N ILE A 708 -17.34 36.96 0.22
CA ILE A 708 -18.03 36.35 1.36
C ILE A 708 -18.79 37.39 2.18
N SER A 709 -18.14 38.51 2.55
CA SER A 709 -18.82 39.59 3.29
C SER A 709 -20.02 40.15 2.51
N TYR A 710 -19.87 40.36 1.21
CA TYR A 710 -20.95 40.81 0.33
C TYR A 710 -22.10 39.79 0.28
N THR A 711 -21.80 38.49 0.19
CA THR A 711 -22.83 37.44 0.23
C THR A 711 -23.55 37.40 1.58
N ILE A 712 -22.85 37.62 2.69
CA ILE A 712 -23.47 37.70 4.02
C ILE A 712 -24.46 38.87 4.09
N ASP A 713 -24.07 40.04 3.57
CA ASP A 713 -24.91 41.24 3.63
C ASP A 713 -26.06 41.24 2.60
N SER A 714 -25.82 40.70 1.40
CA SER A 714 -26.79 40.73 0.28
C SER A 714 -27.62 39.46 0.13
N GLY A 715 -27.17 38.33 0.69
CA GLY A 715 -27.74 37.00 0.46
C GLY A 715 -27.41 36.40 -0.93
N VAL A 716 -26.66 37.10 -1.78
CA VAL A 716 -26.36 36.67 -3.16
C VAL A 716 -24.93 36.15 -3.26
N LEU A 717 -24.78 34.91 -3.72
CA LEU A 717 -23.48 34.31 -4.04
C LEU A 717 -23.22 34.41 -5.54
N ASN A 718 -22.11 35.04 -5.92
CA ASN A 718 -21.72 35.15 -7.33
C ASN A 718 -21.10 33.82 -7.81
N SER A 719 -21.82 33.08 -8.65
CA SER A 719 -21.41 31.77 -9.15
C SER A 719 -21.52 31.69 -10.68
N ILE A 720 -20.60 30.94 -11.29
CA ILE A 720 -20.61 30.60 -12.71
C ILE A 720 -21.05 29.15 -12.87
N THR A 721 -22.15 28.90 -13.56
CA THR A 721 -22.61 27.54 -13.86
C THR A 721 -21.81 26.94 -15.01
N LEU A 722 -21.21 25.78 -14.76
CA LEU A 722 -20.34 25.02 -15.65
C LEU A 722 -20.97 23.75 -16.20
N ALA A 723 -22.07 23.28 -15.60
CA ALA A 723 -22.91 22.21 -16.13
C ALA A 723 -24.30 22.32 -15.51
N GLN A 724 -25.34 22.02 -16.28
CA GLN A 724 -26.70 21.88 -15.76
C GLN A 724 -27.38 20.66 -16.38
N SER A 725 -28.05 19.84 -15.58
CA SER A 725 -28.80 18.69 -16.06
C SER A 725 -29.96 19.13 -16.95
N PHE A 726 -30.12 18.50 -18.11
CA PHE A 726 -31.26 18.75 -18.99
C PHE A 726 -32.43 17.82 -18.62
N LYS A 727 -33.64 18.37 -18.63
CA LYS A 727 -34.88 17.58 -18.55
C LYS A 727 -35.31 17.25 -19.99
N ASN A 728 -35.24 15.99 -20.39
CA ASN A 728 -35.77 15.57 -21.70
C ASN A 728 -37.30 15.49 -21.68
N THR A 729 -37.92 15.52 -22.87
CA THR A 729 -39.37 15.42 -23.11
C THR A 729 -40.03 14.12 -22.61
N LEU A 730 -39.25 13.19 -22.05
CA LEU A 730 -39.69 11.89 -21.48
C LEU A 730 -39.50 11.79 -19.96
N ASP A 731 -39.40 12.91 -19.24
CA ASP A 731 -39.23 13.02 -17.77
C ASP A 731 -37.97 12.37 -17.15
N ASN A 732 -37.05 11.81 -17.95
CA ASN A 732 -35.76 11.37 -17.44
C ASN A 732 -34.84 12.58 -17.15
N VAL A 733 -34.54 12.80 -15.86
CA VAL A 733 -33.55 13.77 -15.38
C VAL A 733 -32.19 13.09 -15.33
N GLU A 734 -31.20 13.66 -16.04
CA GLU A 734 -29.80 13.29 -15.83
C GLU A 734 -29.36 13.79 -14.45
N ILE A 735 -28.88 12.90 -13.59
CA ILE A 735 -28.42 13.25 -12.24
C ILE A 735 -26.91 13.17 -12.21
N PHE A 736 -26.27 14.22 -11.73
CA PHE A 736 -24.82 14.21 -11.48
C PHE A 736 -24.52 13.42 -10.21
N SER A 737 -23.47 12.62 -10.25
CA SER A 737 -23.15 11.65 -9.20
C SER A 737 -21.82 11.94 -8.50
N ASP A 738 -20.80 12.37 -9.25
CA ASP A 738 -19.45 12.65 -8.77
C ASP A 738 -18.69 13.59 -9.74
N LEU A 739 -17.65 14.25 -9.23
CA LEU A 739 -16.84 15.23 -9.95
C LEU A 739 -15.37 15.15 -9.52
N ILE A 740 -14.45 15.30 -10.48
CA ILE A 740 -13.04 15.62 -10.22
C ILE A 740 -12.68 16.88 -11.01
N ILE A 741 -11.97 17.81 -10.38
CA ILE A 741 -11.37 18.97 -11.02
C ILE A 741 -9.85 18.92 -10.81
N SER A 742 -9.09 18.96 -11.89
CA SER A 742 -7.63 19.06 -11.91
C SER A 742 -7.27 19.97 -13.08
N GLU A 743 -7.22 21.28 -12.82
CA GLU A 743 -7.12 22.31 -13.85
C GLU A 743 -6.03 21.99 -14.89
N PRO A 744 -6.35 22.02 -16.21
CA PRO A 744 -7.59 22.49 -16.84
C PRO A 744 -8.75 21.48 -16.93
N ILE A 745 -8.56 20.20 -16.59
CA ILE A 745 -9.56 19.16 -16.87
C ILE A 745 -10.61 19.05 -15.76
N ALA A 746 -11.84 18.78 -16.17
CA ALA A 746 -12.92 18.31 -15.30
C ALA A 746 -13.44 16.95 -15.74
N LEU A 747 -13.83 16.12 -14.79
CA LEU A 747 -14.40 14.79 -15.01
C LEU A 747 -15.73 14.68 -14.27
N LEU A 748 -16.80 14.38 -14.99
CA LEU A 748 -18.16 14.37 -14.47
C LEU A 748 -18.78 12.99 -14.63
N GLY A 749 -19.24 12.43 -13.51
CA GLY A 749 -20.04 11.21 -13.48
C GLY A 749 -21.51 11.58 -13.43
N THR A 750 -22.33 10.89 -14.22
CA THR A 750 -23.78 11.09 -14.23
C THR A 750 -24.52 9.76 -14.29
N SER A 751 -25.85 9.81 -14.12
CA SER A 751 -26.72 8.65 -14.36
C SER A 751 -26.73 8.19 -15.83
N ASN A 752 -26.21 9.00 -16.76
CA ASN A 752 -26.24 8.77 -18.20
C ASN A 752 -24.84 8.74 -18.86
N GLY A 753 -23.78 8.64 -18.06
CA GLY A 753 -22.44 8.45 -18.59
C GLY A 753 -21.31 8.99 -17.74
N PHE A 754 -20.13 8.98 -18.36
CA PHE A 754 -18.89 9.55 -17.85
C PHE A 754 -18.42 10.60 -18.86
N PHE A 755 -18.15 11.82 -18.41
CA PHE A 755 -17.79 12.95 -19.26
C PHE A 755 -16.48 13.60 -18.80
N ARG A 756 -15.78 14.24 -19.75
CA ARG A 756 -14.68 15.18 -19.48
C ARG A 756 -14.97 16.55 -20.07
N SER A 757 -14.28 17.58 -19.61
CA SER A 757 -14.27 18.88 -20.30
C SER A 757 -13.75 18.76 -21.74
N GLY A 758 -14.20 19.64 -22.62
CA GLY A 758 -13.90 19.63 -24.04
C GLY A 758 -12.44 19.92 -24.38
N ASN A 759 -12.06 19.63 -25.62
CA ASN A 759 -10.68 19.87 -26.08
C ASN A 759 -10.34 21.36 -26.06
N ASN A 760 -9.12 21.67 -25.63
CA ASN A 760 -8.60 23.04 -25.49
C ASN A 760 -9.39 23.94 -24.53
N VAL A 761 -10.26 23.37 -23.71
CA VAL A 761 -11.00 24.10 -22.67
C VAL A 761 -10.29 23.98 -21.33
N ASP A 762 -10.19 25.11 -20.62
CA ASP A 762 -9.74 25.21 -19.23
C ASP A 762 -10.95 25.44 -18.33
N ILE A 763 -11.34 24.42 -17.55
CA ILE A 763 -12.50 24.51 -16.66
C ILE A 763 -12.38 25.66 -15.65
N SER A 764 -11.15 26.02 -15.28
CA SER A 764 -10.90 27.12 -14.35
C SER A 764 -11.20 28.49 -14.95
N LYS A 765 -11.28 28.59 -16.28
CA LYS A 765 -11.52 29.84 -17.02
C LYS A 765 -12.85 29.87 -17.77
N ALA A 766 -13.51 28.71 -17.94
CA ALA A 766 -14.81 28.63 -18.56
C ALA A 766 -15.82 29.58 -17.88
N THR A 767 -16.66 30.23 -18.67
CA THR A 767 -17.65 31.22 -18.19
C THR A 767 -19.10 30.74 -18.33
N SER A 768 -19.33 29.57 -18.94
CA SER A 768 -20.64 28.93 -19.06
C SER A 768 -20.50 27.45 -19.39
N ASP A 769 -21.57 26.67 -19.16
CA ASP A 769 -21.68 25.25 -19.54
C ASP A 769 -21.40 24.99 -21.03
N THR A 770 -21.97 25.80 -21.93
CA THR A 770 -21.75 25.65 -23.38
C THR A 770 -20.27 25.73 -23.77
N LEU A 771 -19.49 26.55 -23.06
CA LEU A 771 -18.05 26.68 -23.29
C LEU A 771 -17.22 25.57 -22.66
N VAL A 772 -17.78 24.82 -21.70
CA VAL A 772 -17.12 23.62 -21.16
C VAL A 772 -17.05 22.52 -22.21
N ASN A 773 -18.08 22.43 -23.07
CA ASN A 773 -18.17 21.49 -24.18
C ASN A 773 -17.92 20.02 -23.74
N TRP A 774 -18.76 19.56 -22.80
CA TRP A 774 -18.64 18.23 -22.20
C TRP A 774 -18.59 17.12 -23.26
N THR A 775 -17.56 16.27 -23.16
CA THR A 775 -17.29 15.18 -24.09
C THR A 775 -17.46 13.84 -23.39
N LEU A 776 -18.32 12.97 -23.94
CA LEU A 776 -18.56 11.63 -23.41
C LEU A 776 -17.31 10.75 -23.54
N ILE A 777 -16.95 10.08 -22.45
CA ILE A 777 -15.96 9.00 -22.39
C ILE A 777 -16.71 7.68 -22.37
N LYS A 778 -16.38 6.79 -23.31
CA LYS A 778 -17.05 5.49 -23.44
C LYS A 778 -16.66 4.55 -22.30
N MET A 779 -17.65 3.82 -21.79
CA MET A 779 -17.50 2.69 -20.88
C MET A 779 -18.03 1.43 -21.57
N PRO A 780 -17.20 0.69 -22.32
CA PRO A 780 -17.64 -0.51 -23.03
C PRO A 780 -18.27 -1.53 -22.08
N GLU A 781 -19.43 -2.07 -22.45
CA GLU A 781 -20.16 -3.10 -21.66
C GLU A 781 -20.65 -2.62 -20.28
N SER A 782 -20.79 -1.30 -20.09
CA SER A 782 -21.29 -0.70 -18.84
C SER A 782 -22.68 -1.21 -18.49
N VAL A 783 -22.94 -1.52 -17.22
CA VAL A 783 -24.29 -1.85 -16.74
C VAL A 783 -25.22 -0.63 -16.84
N GLY A 784 -26.53 -0.89 -16.99
CA GLY A 784 -27.57 0.14 -17.11
C GLY A 784 -27.86 0.63 -18.53
N THR A 785 -27.06 0.25 -19.53
CA THR A 785 -27.28 0.59 -20.95
C THR A 785 -26.48 -0.32 -21.88
N ILE A 786 -26.94 -0.48 -23.12
CA ILE A 786 -26.20 -1.22 -24.16
C ILE A 786 -25.24 -0.33 -24.98
N TYR A 787 -25.30 1.00 -24.83
CA TYR A 787 -24.55 1.94 -25.67
C TYR A 787 -23.22 2.39 -25.07
N GLY A 788 -22.83 1.87 -23.91
CA GLY A 788 -21.57 2.21 -23.24
C GLY A 788 -21.55 3.58 -22.56
N ASN A 789 -22.73 4.07 -22.17
CA ASN A 789 -22.98 5.32 -21.45
C ASN A 789 -23.68 5.07 -20.11
N GLY A 790 -23.34 3.98 -19.42
CA GLY A 790 -23.98 3.60 -18.16
C GLY A 790 -23.71 4.62 -17.06
N PRO A 791 -24.39 4.54 -15.91
CA PRO A 791 -24.17 5.46 -14.80
C PRO A 791 -22.73 5.36 -14.28
N ALA A 792 -21.96 6.44 -14.36
CA ALA A 792 -20.69 6.56 -13.65
C ALA A 792 -20.99 7.14 -12.27
N THR A 793 -20.84 6.35 -11.21
CA THR A 793 -21.38 6.71 -9.88
C THR A 793 -20.34 7.28 -8.92
N ARG A 794 -19.09 6.81 -8.97
CA ARG A 794 -17.98 7.27 -8.12
C ARG A 794 -16.66 7.22 -8.88
N PHE A 795 -15.82 8.22 -8.62
CA PHE A 795 -14.43 8.24 -9.02
C PHE A 795 -13.52 8.05 -7.81
N PHE A 796 -12.51 7.22 -8.00
CA PHE A 796 -11.42 7.06 -7.06
C PHE A 796 -10.09 7.44 -7.73
N PRO A 797 -9.61 8.68 -7.49
CA PRO A 797 -8.39 9.18 -8.10
C PRO A 797 -7.13 8.68 -7.38
N ILE A 798 -6.10 8.39 -8.14
CA ILE A 798 -4.76 8.03 -7.64
C ILE A 798 -3.76 8.95 -8.32
N THR A 799 -3.04 9.74 -7.52
CA THR A 799 -2.14 10.80 -8.00
C THR A 799 -0.82 10.75 -7.27
N ALA A 800 0.22 11.36 -7.85
CA ALA A 800 1.55 11.41 -7.24
C ALA A 800 1.50 12.06 -5.85
N THR A 801 0.68 13.10 -5.69
CA THR A 801 0.54 13.87 -4.43
C THR A 801 -0.50 13.31 -3.46
N GLY A 802 -1.38 12.41 -3.91
CA GLY A 802 -2.56 11.97 -3.16
C GLY A 802 -3.73 12.96 -3.21
N GLN A 803 -3.57 14.10 -3.88
CA GLN A 803 -4.65 15.09 -4.06
C GLN A 803 -5.33 14.86 -5.41
N ALA A 804 -6.67 14.81 -5.43
CA ALA A 804 -7.44 14.62 -6.65
C ALA A 804 -7.25 15.75 -7.69
N THR A 805 -6.87 16.94 -7.22
CA THR A 805 -6.58 18.14 -8.02
C THR A 805 -5.29 18.05 -8.85
N ASP A 806 -4.52 16.98 -8.68
CA ASP A 806 -3.25 16.72 -9.37
C ASP A 806 -3.37 15.58 -10.40
N ILE A 807 -4.57 15.06 -10.64
CA ILE A 807 -4.74 13.84 -11.43
C ILE A 807 -4.32 13.99 -12.90
N PHE A 808 -4.33 15.20 -13.44
CA PHE A 808 -3.94 15.46 -14.83
C PHE A 808 -2.42 15.33 -15.05
N ASN A 809 -1.64 15.22 -13.98
CA ASN A 809 -0.20 14.95 -14.01
C ASN A 809 0.10 13.44 -13.97
N ASN A 810 -0.43 12.72 -14.96
CA ASN A 810 -0.23 11.26 -15.13
C ASN A 810 -0.87 10.38 -14.04
N GLY A 811 -2.04 10.77 -13.53
CA GLY A 811 -2.79 10.01 -12.55
C GLY A 811 -3.65 8.88 -13.13
N ASN A 812 -4.24 8.09 -12.25
CA ASN A 812 -5.16 7.00 -12.60
C ASN A 812 -6.51 7.16 -11.91
N ILE A 813 -7.58 6.66 -12.53
CA ILE A 813 -8.92 6.62 -11.95
C ILE A 813 -9.41 5.18 -11.93
N TYR A 814 -9.93 4.78 -10.78
CA TYR A 814 -10.86 3.67 -10.69
C TYR A 814 -12.28 4.25 -10.68
N LEU A 815 -13.10 3.85 -11.64
CA LEU A 815 -14.45 4.36 -11.84
C LEU A 815 -15.45 3.26 -11.50
N LEU A 816 -16.38 3.54 -10.60
CA LEU A 816 -17.48 2.63 -10.25
C LEU A 816 -18.69 2.91 -11.14
N ASN A 817 -19.02 1.97 -12.01
CA ASN A 817 -20.28 1.95 -12.76
C ASN A 817 -21.25 1.05 -11.98
N SER A 818 -22.35 1.60 -11.47
CA SER A 818 -23.28 0.85 -10.61
C SER A 818 -24.71 1.19 -10.95
N TYR A 819 -25.55 0.16 -11.06
CA TYR A 819 -26.94 0.31 -11.45
C TYR A 819 -27.82 -0.57 -10.55
N SER A 820 -28.62 0.08 -9.70
CA SER A 820 -29.50 -0.62 -8.76
C SER A 820 -30.59 -1.44 -9.46
N GLY A 821 -31.08 -0.99 -10.62
CA GLY A 821 -32.13 -1.69 -11.37
C GLY A 821 -31.74 -3.08 -11.87
N TYR A 822 -30.45 -3.38 -12.00
CA TYR A 822 -29.93 -4.72 -12.31
C TYR A 822 -29.12 -5.33 -11.16
N GLU A 823 -29.05 -4.66 -10.01
CA GLU A 823 -28.24 -5.08 -8.87
C GLU A 823 -26.81 -5.41 -9.27
N GLN A 824 -26.18 -4.54 -10.07
CA GLN A 824 -24.84 -4.82 -10.59
C GLN A 824 -23.91 -3.63 -10.48
N ALA A 825 -22.63 -3.93 -10.31
CA ALA A 825 -21.55 -2.96 -10.33
C ALA A 825 -20.33 -3.49 -11.08
N GLN A 826 -19.65 -2.59 -11.79
CA GLN A 826 -18.41 -2.84 -12.50
C GLN A 826 -17.39 -1.75 -12.15
N ILE A 827 -16.11 -2.10 -12.16
CA ILE A 827 -15.01 -1.16 -11.99
C ILE A 827 -14.30 -1.00 -13.32
N TYR A 828 -14.10 0.24 -13.75
CA TYR A 828 -13.27 0.62 -14.89
C TYR A 828 -11.98 1.30 -14.43
N ARG A 829 -10.93 1.25 -15.24
CA ARG A 829 -9.68 1.97 -14.99
C ARG A 829 -9.35 2.91 -16.14
N TYR A 830 -9.00 4.15 -15.82
CA TYR A 830 -8.59 5.16 -16.81
C TYR A 830 -7.23 5.76 -16.43
N ALA A 831 -6.38 5.98 -17.43
CA ALA A 831 -5.15 6.72 -17.31
C ALA A 831 -5.40 8.15 -17.79
N LEU A 832 -4.86 9.11 -17.05
CA LEU A 832 -4.86 10.51 -17.46
C LEU A 832 -3.48 10.88 -17.95
N SER A 833 -3.42 11.71 -18.98
CA SER A 833 -2.17 12.29 -19.43
C SER A 833 -2.40 13.72 -19.88
N SER A 834 -1.48 14.61 -19.54
CA SER A 834 -1.49 15.98 -20.03
C SER A 834 -0.47 16.14 -21.14
N THR A 835 -0.91 16.67 -22.28
CA THR A 835 0.00 17.16 -23.33
C THR A 835 0.02 18.68 -23.22
N ASN A 836 1.16 19.25 -22.80
CA ASN A 836 1.32 20.71 -22.59
C ASN A 836 0.24 21.34 -21.68
N ASN A 837 -0.25 20.60 -20.69
CA ASN A 837 -1.34 21.03 -19.81
C ASN A 837 -2.61 21.45 -20.57
N THR A 838 -2.94 20.76 -21.67
CA THR A 838 -4.13 21.01 -22.50
C THR A 838 -4.98 19.76 -22.59
N VAL A 839 -6.31 19.92 -22.50
CA VAL A 839 -7.28 18.82 -22.66
C VAL A 839 -7.39 18.44 -24.14
N THR A 840 -7.26 17.15 -24.43
CA THR A 840 -7.33 16.56 -25.78
C THR A 840 -8.13 15.26 -25.76
N ASP A 841 -8.31 14.66 -26.94
CA ASP A 841 -8.95 13.33 -27.06
C ASP A 841 -8.19 12.21 -26.32
N ASN A 842 -6.88 12.40 -26.09
CA ASN A 842 -6.03 11.44 -25.40
C ASN A 842 -5.82 11.77 -23.91
N SER A 843 -6.55 12.76 -23.38
CA SER A 843 -6.38 13.17 -21.99
C SER A 843 -6.95 12.17 -20.97
N VAL A 844 -7.92 11.35 -21.38
CA VAL A 844 -8.55 10.32 -20.54
C VAL A 844 -8.66 9.04 -21.35
N LEU A 845 -7.80 8.07 -21.08
CA LEU A 845 -7.68 6.84 -21.85
C LEU A 845 -8.08 5.63 -21.02
N LEU A 846 -8.97 4.80 -21.56
CA LEU A 846 -9.36 3.53 -20.94
C LEU A 846 -8.15 2.59 -20.91
N PHE A 847 -7.90 1.96 -19.76
CA PHE A 847 -6.91 0.88 -19.68
C PHE A 847 -7.27 -0.24 -20.65
N GLN A 848 -6.27 -0.93 -21.19
CA GLN A 848 -6.51 -2.10 -22.04
C GLN A 848 -6.96 -3.33 -21.22
N ASP A 849 -7.95 -3.19 -20.35
CA ASP A 849 -8.60 -4.31 -19.68
C ASP A 849 -9.40 -5.08 -20.73
N ILE A 850 -9.12 -6.38 -20.87
CA ILE A 850 -9.56 -7.18 -22.01
C ILE A 850 -9.73 -8.66 -21.64
N PHE A 851 -10.86 -9.26 -22.03
CA PHE A 851 -11.08 -10.70 -21.92
C PHE A 851 -10.86 -11.42 -23.26
N ILE A 852 -11.19 -10.75 -24.37
CA ILE A 852 -11.16 -11.30 -25.73
C ILE A 852 -10.47 -10.29 -26.64
N LYS A 853 -9.60 -10.77 -27.54
CA LYS A 853 -8.84 -9.93 -28.49
C LYS A 853 -9.72 -8.89 -29.19
N GLY A 854 -9.30 -7.63 -29.15
CA GLY A 854 -9.97 -6.49 -29.78
C GLY A 854 -11.23 -5.98 -29.06
N LYS A 855 -11.53 -6.43 -27.84
CA LYS A 855 -12.71 -6.02 -27.07
C LYS A 855 -12.33 -5.48 -25.68
N PRO A 856 -11.97 -4.18 -25.56
CA PRO A 856 -11.78 -3.54 -24.27
C PRO A 856 -13.05 -3.58 -23.43
N THR A 857 -12.90 -3.65 -22.11
CA THR A 857 -14.00 -3.91 -21.17
C THR A 857 -13.68 -3.36 -19.77
N PHE A 858 -14.51 -3.68 -18.78
CA PHE A 858 -14.29 -3.38 -17.37
C PHE A 858 -13.12 -4.18 -16.77
N PHE A 859 -12.55 -3.67 -15.67
CA PHE A 859 -11.51 -4.35 -14.90
C PHE A 859 -12.06 -5.56 -14.13
N VAL A 860 -13.17 -5.35 -13.41
CA VAL A 860 -13.87 -6.39 -12.64
C VAL A 860 -15.37 -6.12 -12.63
N ASN A 861 -16.16 -7.19 -12.67
CA ASN A 861 -17.60 -7.17 -12.39
C ASN A 861 -17.80 -7.68 -10.96
N LEU A 862 -18.54 -6.94 -10.14
CA LEU A 862 -18.75 -7.20 -8.72
C LEU A 862 -20.02 -8.02 -8.46
N GLU A 863 -20.79 -8.34 -9.51
CA GLU A 863 -22.02 -9.16 -9.55
C GLU A 863 -23.20 -8.64 -8.72
N ASP A 864 -22.96 -7.66 -7.86
CA ASP A 864 -23.93 -7.05 -6.96
C ASP A 864 -23.67 -5.54 -6.88
N TYR A 865 -24.70 -4.77 -6.52
CA TYR A 865 -24.63 -3.32 -6.38
C TYR A 865 -23.62 -2.90 -5.30
N ARG A 866 -22.89 -1.80 -5.55
CA ARG A 866 -21.89 -1.25 -4.62
C ARG A 866 -22.02 0.26 -4.55
N ASN A 867 -21.68 0.81 -3.38
CA ASN A 867 -21.79 2.25 -3.12
C ASN A 867 -20.44 2.95 -3.29
N TYR A 868 -19.37 2.29 -2.85
CA TYR A 868 -18.02 2.84 -2.84
C TYR A 868 -16.99 1.79 -3.23
N ILE A 869 -15.87 2.30 -3.75
CA ILE A 869 -14.66 1.54 -4.02
C ILE A 869 -13.46 2.24 -3.40
N TYR A 870 -12.41 1.48 -3.13
CA TYR A 870 -11.13 2.02 -2.68
C TYR A 870 -10.00 1.10 -3.13
N THR A 871 -8.83 1.68 -3.40
CA THR A 871 -7.59 0.92 -3.58
C THR A 871 -6.38 1.70 -3.10
N ASP A 872 -5.42 1.01 -2.50
CA ASP A 872 -4.05 1.53 -2.30
C ASP A 872 -3.04 0.77 -3.15
N GLY A 873 -3.53 0.03 -4.15
CA GLY A 873 -2.74 -0.84 -5.00
C GLY A 873 -2.30 -2.15 -4.32
N ALA A 874 -2.45 -2.31 -3.00
CA ALA A 874 -2.27 -3.60 -2.35
C ALA A 874 -3.64 -4.24 -2.11
N VAL A 875 -4.54 -3.47 -1.52
CA VAL A 875 -5.93 -3.79 -1.25
C VAL A 875 -6.81 -3.13 -2.31
N ILE A 876 -7.81 -3.86 -2.79
CA ILE A 876 -8.98 -3.26 -3.46
C ILE A 876 -10.18 -3.64 -2.62
N SER A 877 -11.03 -2.67 -2.32
CA SER A 877 -12.26 -2.90 -1.56
C SER A 877 -13.47 -2.31 -2.26
N ALA A 878 -14.62 -2.91 -1.97
CA ALA A 878 -15.92 -2.37 -2.35
C ALA A 878 -16.86 -2.49 -1.15
N SER A 879 -17.64 -1.45 -0.89
CA SER A 879 -18.62 -1.44 0.19
C SER A 879 -20.04 -1.36 -0.35
N ARG A 880 -20.97 -1.91 0.42
CA ARG A 880 -22.41 -1.93 0.14
C ARG A 880 -23.15 -1.60 1.43
N SER A 881 -24.00 -0.58 1.40
CA SER A 881 -24.93 -0.29 2.51
C SER A 881 -26.07 -1.30 2.56
N ALA A 882 -26.92 -1.22 3.57
CA ALA A 882 -28.06 -2.12 3.69
C ALA A 882 -28.99 -1.96 2.47
N PHE A 883 -29.27 -3.06 1.79
CA PHE A 883 -30.12 -3.13 0.61
C PHE A 883 -30.89 -4.45 0.63
N MET A 884 -32.20 -4.42 0.37
CA MET A 884 -33.09 -5.60 0.38
C MET A 884 -32.89 -6.54 1.58
N ASP A 885 -32.94 -5.98 2.80
CA ASP A 885 -32.74 -6.69 4.08
C ASP A 885 -31.35 -7.32 4.30
N GLU A 886 -30.37 -7.03 3.44
CA GLU A 886 -28.99 -7.42 3.70
C GLU A 886 -28.25 -6.40 4.58
N ASN A 887 -27.38 -6.92 5.46
CA ASN A 887 -26.54 -6.07 6.30
C ASN A 887 -25.46 -5.34 5.47
N PRO A 888 -25.02 -4.14 5.92
CA PRO A 888 -23.88 -3.45 5.33
C PRO A 888 -22.61 -4.33 5.40
N LYS A 889 -21.83 -4.31 4.32
CA LYS A 889 -20.59 -5.10 4.22
C LYS A 889 -19.49 -4.32 3.54
N LEU A 890 -18.26 -4.56 4.00
CA LEU A 890 -17.03 -4.15 3.33
C LEU A 890 -16.32 -5.41 2.83
N PHE A 891 -16.16 -5.51 1.51
CA PHE A 891 -15.48 -6.62 0.87
C PHE A 891 -14.07 -6.20 0.47
N LEU A 892 -13.08 -7.01 0.82
CA LEU A 892 -11.77 -6.97 0.18
C LEU A 892 -11.80 -7.92 -1.01
N LEU A 893 -11.43 -7.40 -2.18
CA LEU A 893 -11.31 -8.17 -3.40
C LEU A 893 -10.06 -9.06 -3.32
N PRO A 894 -10.03 -10.21 -4.02
CA PRO A 894 -8.88 -11.10 -4.01
C PRO A 894 -7.57 -10.39 -4.38
N HIS A 895 -6.49 -10.68 -3.64
CA HIS A 895 -5.19 -10.02 -3.83
C HIS A 895 -4.68 -10.10 -5.29
N GLY A 896 -4.89 -11.25 -5.96
CA GLY A 896 -4.49 -11.50 -7.35
C GLY A 896 -5.45 -10.98 -8.42
N LEU A 897 -6.44 -10.16 -8.07
CA LEU A 897 -7.47 -9.66 -8.99
C LEU A 897 -6.87 -8.90 -10.19
N ARG A 898 -7.24 -9.32 -11.41
CA ARG A 898 -6.85 -8.68 -12.67
C ARG A 898 -7.82 -9.00 -13.82
N SER A 899 -7.97 -8.10 -14.78
CA SER A 899 -8.81 -8.30 -15.97
C SER A 899 -8.36 -9.53 -16.77
N GLY A 900 -9.26 -10.23 -17.48
CA GLY A 900 -8.87 -11.38 -18.31
C GLY A 900 -8.74 -12.71 -17.57
N GLN A 901 -8.67 -12.72 -16.23
CA GLN A 901 -8.75 -13.94 -15.43
C GLN A 901 -10.20 -14.33 -15.17
N ARG A 902 -10.52 -15.64 -15.24
CA ARG A 902 -11.82 -16.16 -14.82
C ARG A 902 -11.95 -16.05 -13.30
N PHE A 903 -12.85 -15.19 -12.84
CA PHE A 903 -13.26 -15.18 -11.43
C PHE A 903 -14.44 -16.14 -11.26
N GLY A 904 -14.26 -17.13 -10.39
CA GLY A 904 -15.39 -17.80 -9.76
C GLY A 904 -15.80 -16.99 -8.53
N ALA A 905 -17.10 -16.82 -8.30
CA ALA A 905 -17.73 -16.00 -7.26
C ALA A 905 -17.40 -16.38 -5.78
N ARG A 906 -16.29 -17.07 -5.47
CA ARG A 906 -16.03 -17.68 -4.15
C ARG A 906 -14.97 -17.01 -3.26
N ASN A 907 -14.36 -15.89 -3.66
CA ASN A 907 -13.20 -15.33 -2.95
C ASN A 907 -13.34 -13.86 -2.48
N LEU A 908 -14.54 -13.26 -2.49
CA LEU A 908 -14.75 -11.97 -1.82
C LEU A 908 -14.65 -12.18 -0.30
N VAL A 909 -13.69 -11.52 0.35
CA VAL A 909 -13.53 -11.61 1.80
C VAL A 909 -14.30 -10.45 2.42
N SER A 910 -15.42 -10.74 3.07
CA SER A 910 -16.11 -9.75 3.91
C SER A 910 -15.31 -9.55 5.19
N LEU A 911 -14.98 -8.31 5.52
CA LEU A 911 -14.42 -7.98 6.82
C LEU A 911 -15.50 -8.12 7.89
N ASN A 912 -15.12 -8.70 9.04
CA ASN A 912 -16.01 -8.82 10.18
C ASN A 912 -15.93 -7.53 11.02
N LEU A 913 -16.83 -6.58 10.72
CA LEU A 913 -16.90 -5.27 11.36
C LEU A 913 -18.06 -5.14 12.37
N ASP A 914 -18.80 -6.24 12.60
CA ASP A 914 -20.04 -6.30 13.39
C ASP A 914 -21.06 -5.21 13.02
N LEU A 915 -21.53 -5.25 11.76
CA LEU A 915 -22.40 -4.23 11.19
C LEU A 915 -23.89 -4.61 11.14
N ASN A 916 -24.30 -5.63 11.88
CA ASN A 916 -25.63 -6.24 11.72
C ASN A 916 -26.80 -5.31 12.08
N ASN A 917 -26.58 -4.30 12.92
CA ASN A 917 -27.61 -3.36 13.39
C ASN A 917 -27.55 -2.00 12.67
N PHE A 918 -26.76 -1.89 11.60
CA PHE A 918 -26.46 -0.63 10.92
C PHE A 918 -27.02 -0.63 9.49
N LYS A 919 -27.20 0.57 8.92
CA LYS A 919 -27.82 0.75 7.61
C LYS A 919 -26.85 1.33 6.58
N SER A 920 -25.87 2.13 6.99
CA SER A 920 -24.96 2.78 6.05
C SER A 920 -23.51 2.38 6.30
N ILE A 921 -22.77 2.30 5.20
CA ILE A 921 -21.32 2.17 5.24
C ILE A 921 -20.72 3.02 4.12
N GLY A 922 -19.74 3.82 4.50
CA GLY A 922 -19.00 4.69 3.63
C GLY A 922 -17.88 3.98 2.89
N GLN A 923 -16.97 4.79 2.38
CA GLN A 923 -15.75 4.34 1.74
C GLN A 923 -14.70 3.92 2.78
N LEU A 924 -13.94 2.87 2.46
CA LEU A 924 -12.67 2.59 3.14
C LEU A 924 -11.65 3.67 2.77
N ASN A 925 -10.96 4.23 3.76
CA ASN A 925 -9.92 5.24 3.56
C ASN A 925 -8.65 4.84 4.28
N ARG A 926 -7.48 5.07 3.66
CA ARG A 926 -6.21 5.12 4.40
C ARG A 926 -5.87 6.58 4.63
N ILE A 927 -5.83 6.97 5.90
CA ILE A 927 -5.64 8.38 6.28
C ILE A 927 -4.14 8.70 6.37
N SER A 928 -3.80 9.99 6.40
CA SER A 928 -2.41 10.49 6.50
C SER A 928 -1.60 9.90 7.65
N ALA A 929 -2.26 9.52 8.75
CA ALA A 929 -1.63 8.87 9.91
C ALA A 929 -1.26 7.39 9.67
N GLY A 930 -1.79 6.77 8.60
CA GLY A 930 -1.49 5.42 8.13
C GLY A 930 -2.55 4.35 8.40
N ALA A 931 -3.48 4.61 9.33
CA ALA A 931 -4.57 3.67 9.62
C ALA A 931 -5.56 3.55 8.46
N TYR A 932 -6.20 2.38 8.35
CA TYR A 932 -7.44 2.27 7.60
C TYR A 932 -8.63 2.66 8.45
N ILE A 933 -9.58 3.40 7.88
CA ILE A 933 -10.82 3.81 8.52
C ILE A 933 -11.99 3.59 7.56
N VAL A 934 -13.08 3.05 8.08
CA VAL A 934 -14.39 3.07 7.40
C VAL A 934 -15.40 3.75 8.31
N TYR A 935 -16.29 4.53 7.73
CA TYR A 935 -17.31 5.30 8.44
C TYR A 935 -18.73 4.83 8.08
N GLY A 936 -19.72 5.24 8.85
CA GLY A 936 -21.14 4.97 8.58
C GLY A 936 -22.03 5.44 9.73
N ASP A 937 -23.27 4.95 9.77
CA ASP A 937 -24.20 5.23 10.87
C ASP A 937 -23.77 4.62 12.20
N PHE A 938 -22.75 3.76 12.19
CA PHE A 938 -22.03 3.26 13.37
C PHE A 938 -20.93 4.19 13.91
N GLY A 939 -20.69 5.34 13.27
CA GLY A 939 -19.55 6.21 13.56
C GLY A 939 -18.36 5.85 12.66
N ILE A 940 -17.31 5.29 13.25
CA ILE A 940 -16.15 4.78 12.51
C ILE A 940 -15.72 3.39 13.00
N ARG A 941 -14.94 2.69 12.17
CA ARG A 941 -14.14 1.50 12.50
C ARG A 941 -12.73 1.71 11.97
N ILE A 942 -11.73 1.31 12.74
CA ILE A 942 -10.32 1.55 12.44
C ILE A 942 -9.61 0.20 12.35
N ASN A 943 -8.79 -0.02 11.32
CA ASN A 943 -7.76 -1.06 11.37
C ASN A 943 -6.52 -0.43 11.96
N GLN A 944 -6.23 -0.78 13.20
CA GLN A 944 -5.09 -0.22 13.89
C GLN A 944 -4.31 -1.25 14.65
#